data_AF-A0AAD8IQN7-F1
#
_entry.id   AF-A0AAD8IQN7-F1
#
_cell.length_a   1.000
_cell.length_b   1.000
_cell.length_c   1.000
_cell.angle_alpha   90.00
_cell.angle_beta   90.00
_cell.angle_gamma   90.00
#
_symmetry.space_group_name_H-M   'P 1'
#
loop_
_entity.id
_entity.type
_entity.pdbx_description
1 polymer ?
#
loop_
_entity_poly.entity_id
_entity_poly.type
_entity_poly.pdbx_seq_one_letter_code
_entity_poly.pdbx_strand_id
1 'polypeptide(L)'
;MEETEDSLLIQLQQLVDSNPDDSSLHFNLAVYLWENSKEIKSIKEKAAEHFVISAKLNPHNPDAFRYLGDYYSQVSLDSTRALKCYQRALSLSLNDSYIGESICDLLDKEGKESLEIAVCRDASEKSPRAFWAFRRLGFLQVHQKKYSEAVQSLQHAIRGYPTSADLWEALGLAYQQLGMLTAAIKSYGRAIELEDSRVFALIESGNIFLMLGSFTKGVEQFHEALHISPKNVAAHYGLASGLLSLSKECINSGAFKWGASLLEEASEIAKASTNLAGSISSIWKLHGDIQLTYAKCYPWMDDNQGLQDDEIAFRNSVLSWQRTCLSAAVSASHSYQRALHLAPWQANIYIDIGIAVDAICSLKEDEKHNLYALQLPEKMTLGGLFLEGYNNEFWVALGCLSPDAALKQHAFIRSLQLDVSLAAAWAYLGKLYRKEGDKQLAQEAFDRARSIDPSLALPWAGMSADSYTRDIKVDEAYECCLRAVQIMPIADYQIGLANLALLSGNLSSSQVFGAVRQALQRAPHYPESYNLNGLVYEARHDYHTAAIYYRLAQSAICALGRGSKSSLRDISTNLARSLCKAGNAVDAIVECEYLKKEGILDSKGMQIYAFSLWQLGKNDLVLSAVRTLASSVLSLEKTSVAGCISFICRLLYYVSGQESAIKSITKMPKDLFQSSKVSFVVSAIHALDQHNQLDSVVSSSRSSLTSTEEITGMHFLIALGKLVKHGSESCLGIQNGVNHLRKTLHMYPNSGLIRNLLSYLLLCSREWNDIHIATRCFVICASDFQKEENFKSPFEILGAGAVACYNSGNHNDKLSLPTCRDRSLSGQEAFLQLQKWLRQEPWNRNARYLLILNYLQKARKERFPRHLCILLERLISVALSDQLHSKRDQYQKFQLLLCSSEICLQGKDYTGCITHAKNASKILLPDSYLFFAHLLLCRAYAAKGNFSSLNEEFIRCLELKTNYHIGWIGLKYMESRYKIQNVSSKIELNFEECSKEIQYSWHMWMAVYNLVQGLIAIWSQDYLQAEAFLSQACSFASEESCIFLCHGAICMELAKLQCDSQFLSLALKSLKRAKGTSPTPLPIVSLLLAQVEGSFGSQTKWENNLGLEWFSWPPELRPAELFLQKHLLSQQLTVSDLTSTVEFNKKSLKWILQAIHMNPSCFRYWKVLERFM
;
A
#
# COMPACT_ATOMS: atom_id res chain seq x y z
N MET A 1 32.52 -49.33 -59.33
CA MET A 1 31.46 -50.00 -58.56
C MET A 1 30.58 -50.87 -59.47
N GLU A 2 30.46 -50.57 -60.76
CA GLU A 2 29.70 -51.43 -61.71
C GLU A 2 30.38 -52.79 -62.02
N GLU A 3 31.71 -52.87 -62.10
CA GLU A 3 32.40 -54.16 -62.39
C GLU A 3 32.34 -55.21 -61.26
N THR A 4 32.12 -54.78 -60.01
CA THR A 4 31.95 -55.70 -58.88
C THR A 4 30.55 -56.31 -58.82
N GLU A 5 29.55 -55.60 -59.36
CA GLU A 5 28.15 -56.03 -59.33
C GLU A 5 27.92 -57.22 -60.28
N ASP A 6 28.34 -57.13 -61.54
CA ASP A 6 28.14 -58.22 -62.52
C ASP A 6 28.86 -59.53 -62.13
N SER A 7 29.98 -59.45 -61.39
CA SER A 7 30.72 -60.63 -60.92
C SER A 7 29.93 -61.45 -59.88
N LEU A 8 29.17 -60.78 -59.01
CA LEU A 8 28.38 -61.41 -57.95
C LEU A 8 27.13 -62.08 -58.51
N LEU A 9 26.48 -61.49 -59.52
CA LEU A 9 25.33 -62.08 -60.20
C LEU A 9 25.71 -63.42 -60.84
N ILE A 10 26.82 -63.46 -61.58
CA ILE A 10 27.32 -64.66 -62.25
C ILE A 10 27.69 -65.73 -61.23
N GLN A 11 28.34 -65.35 -60.11
CA GLN A 11 28.66 -66.27 -59.03
C GLN A 11 27.40 -66.85 -58.38
N LEU A 12 26.39 -66.02 -58.06
CA LEU A 12 25.14 -66.49 -57.46
C LEU A 12 24.34 -67.39 -58.40
N GLN A 13 24.33 -67.10 -59.70
CA GLN A 13 23.70 -67.97 -60.72
C GLN A 13 24.42 -69.32 -60.82
N GLN A 14 25.75 -69.34 -60.88
CA GLN A 14 26.54 -70.58 -60.89
C GLN A 14 26.35 -71.40 -59.61
N LEU A 15 26.24 -70.74 -58.46
CA LEU A 15 25.99 -71.40 -57.17
C LEU A 15 24.59 -72.02 -57.12
N VAL A 16 23.57 -71.32 -57.61
CA VAL A 16 22.22 -71.84 -57.73
C VAL A 16 22.16 -73.04 -58.70
N ASP A 17 22.84 -72.93 -59.85
CA ASP A 17 22.90 -74.02 -60.84
C ASP A 17 23.64 -75.26 -60.29
N SER A 18 24.61 -75.06 -59.38
CA SER A 18 25.34 -76.14 -58.72
C SER A 18 24.53 -76.85 -57.63
N ASN A 19 23.65 -76.13 -56.94
CA ASN A 19 22.84 -76.62 -55.81
C ASN A 19 21.41 -76.06 -55.89
N PRO A 20 20.55 -76.62 -56.77
CA PRO A 20 19.20 -76.10 -57.02
C PRO A 20 18.20 -76.32 -55.87
N ASP A 21 18.52 -77.18 -54.90
CA ASP A 21 17.63 -77.46 -53.75
C ASP A 21 17.91 -76.53 -52.54
N ASP A 22 18.93 -75.66 -52.61
CA ASP A 22 19.27 -74.75 -51.52
C ASP A 22 18.41 -73.47 -51.57
N SER A 23 17.48 -73.37 -50.61
CA SER A 23 16.61 -72.21 -50.47
C SER A 23 17.36 -70.90 -50.27
N SER A 24 18.52 -70.91 -49.61
CA SER A 24 19.24 -69.69 -49.24
C SER A 24 19.90 -69.03 -50.46
N LEU A 25 20.39 -69.84 -51.39
CA LEU A 25 21.00 -69.38 -52.65
C LEU A 25 19.94 -68.78 -53.58
N HIS A 26 18.79 -69.44 -53.72
CA HIS A 26 17.65 -68.89 -54.47
C HIS A 26 17.15 -67.57 -53.88
N PHE A 27 17.07 -67.46 -52.55
CA PHE A 27 16.69 -66.23 -51.87
C PHE A 27 17.69 -65.10 -52.12
N ASN A 28 18.99 -65.35 -51.93
CA ASN A 28 20.04 -64.34 -52.12
C ASN A 28 20.12 -63.86 -53.57
N LEU A 29 20.00 -64.77 -54.55
CA LEU A 29 19.91 -64.42 -55.96
C LEU A 29 18.67 -63.56 -56.25
N ALA A 30 17.52 -63.91 -55.66
CA ALA A 30 16.28 -63.17 -55.83
C ALA A 30 16.35 -61.76 -55.21
N VAL A 31 16.91 -61.60 -54.01
CA VAL A 31 17.14 -60.28 -53.37
C VAL A 31 18.07 -59.43 -54.22
N TYR A 32 19.18 -60.01 -54.70
CA TYR A 32 20.12 -59.31 -55.56
C TYR A 32 19.46 -58.81 -56.86
N LEU A 33 18.65 -59.66 -57.52
CA LEU A 33 17.86 -59.26 -58.69
C LEU A 33 16.80 -58.19 -58.35
N TRP A 34 16.22 -58.26 -57.15
CA TRP A 34 15.22 -57.29 -56.69
C TRP A 34 15.83 -55.91 -56.43
N GLU A 35 16.97 -55.83 -55.76
CA GLU A 35 17.63 -54.56 -55.42
C GLU A 35 18.23 -53.84 -56.64
N ASN A 36 18.77 -54.59 -57.60
CA ASN A 36 19.36 -54.03 -58.82
C ASN A 36 18.32 -53.67 -59.90
N SER A 37 17.05 -53.99 -59.67
CA SER A 37 15.95 -53.70 -60.59
C SER A 37 15.41 -52.28 -60.40
N LYS A 38 16.15 -51.26 -60.83
CA LYS A 38 15.68 -49.86 -60.87
C LYS A 38 14.62 -49.62 -61.97
N GLU A 39 13.54 -50.43 -61.97
CA GLU A 39 12.28 -50.32 -62.76
C GLU A 39 12.06 -51.30 -63.94
N ILE A 40 12.98 -52.24 -64.21
CA ILE A 40 12.74 -53.24 -65.26
C ILE A 40 11.81 -54.35 -64.75
N LYS A 41 10.53 -54.31 -65.17
CA LYS A 41 9.48 -55.28 -64.81
C LYS A 41 9.91 -56.74 -65.01
N SER A 42 10.60 -57.03 -66.10
CA SER A 42 11.05 -58.40 -66.43
C SER A 42 12.13 -58.95 -65.48
N ILE A 43 12.92 -58.09 -64.83
CA ILE A 43 13.93 -58.53 -63.84
C ILE A 43 13.23 -58.86 -62.50
N LYS A 44 12.23 -58.06 -62.12
CA LYS A 44 11.40 -58.34 -60.92
C LYS A 44 10.55 -59.59 -61.08
N GLU A 45 10.08 -59.90 -62.28
CA GLU A 45 9.41 -61.17 -62.61
C GLU A 45 10.33 -62.38 -62.36
N LYS A 46 11.57 -62.33 -62.86
CA LYS A 46 12.58 -63.38 -62.60
C LYS A 46 12.95 -63.49 -61.11
N ALA A 47 13.06 -62.36 -60.42
CA ALA A 47 13.27 -62.35 -58.97
C ALA A 47 12.09 -63.03 -58.24
N ALA A 48 10.85 -62.75 -58.64
CA ALA A 48 9.66 -63.37 -58.06
C ALA A 48 9.63 -64.89 -58.28
N GLU A 49 10.03 -65.39 -59.46
CA GLU A 49 10.15 -66.83 -59.71
C GLU A 49 11.11 -67.50 -58.72
N HIS A 50 12.29 -66.91 -58.51
CA HIS A 50 13.26 -67.39 -57.53
C HIS A 50 12.75 -67.27 -56.08
N PHE A 51 11.99 -66.22 -55.74
CA PHE A 51 11.33 -66.12 -54.43
C PHE A 51 10.26 -67.20 -54.25
N VAL A 52 9.48 -67.57 -55.28
CA VAL A 52 8.52 -68.68 -55.21
C VAL A 52 9.24 -70.01 -54.97
N ILE A 53 10.36 -70.25 -55.67
CA ILE A 53 11.18 -71.46 -55.47
C ILE A 53 11.73 -71.49 -54.04
N SER A 54 12.29 -70.38 -53.56
CA SER A 54 12.75 -70.25 -52.18
C SER A 54 11.64 -70.50 -51.16
N ALA A 55 10.43 -69.97 -51.37
CA ALA A 55 9.31 -70.15 -50.46
C ALA A 55 8.78 -71.60 -50.44
N LYS A 56 8.90 -72.34 -51.55
CA LYS A 56 8.57 -73.77 -51.63
C LYS A 56 9.60 -74.63 -50.90
N LEU A 57 10.88 -74.34 -51.08
CA LEU A 57 12.00 -75.07 -50.46
C LEU A 57 12.09 -74.79 -48.95
N ASN A 58 11.80 -73.56 -48.52
CA ASN A 58 11.74 -73.19 -47.10
C ASN A 58 10.45 -72.42 -46.76
N PRO A 59 9.38 -73.14 -46.35
CA PRO A 59 8.10 -72.53 -45.95
C PRO A 59 8.14 -71.73 -44.65
N HIS A 60 9.27 -71.70 -43.94
CA HIS A 60 9.47 -70.97 -42.69
C HIS A 60 10.20 -69.63 -42.86
N ASN A 61 10.67 -69.30 -44.08
CA ASN A 61 11.31 -68.01 -44.34
C ASN A 61 10.25 -66.90 -44.54
N PRO A 62 10.06 -65.95 -43.59
CA PRO A 62 9.08 -64.87 -43.74
C PRO A 62 9.44 -63.89 -44.86
N ASP A 63 10.74 -63.64 -45.09
CA ASP A 63 11.20 -62.64 -46.05
C ASP A 63 10.88 -63.04 -47.49
N ALA A 64 10.95 -64.34 -47.81
CA ALA A 64 10.55 -64.83 -49.13
C ALA A 64 9.07 -64.54 -49.42
N PHE A 65 8.19 -64.72 -48.44
CA PHE A 65 6.77 -64.37 -48.58
C PHE A 65 6.53 -62.85 -48.59
N ARG A 66 7.35 -62.07 -47.88
CA ARG A 66 7.32 -60.60 -47.92
C ARG A 66 7.61 -60.07 -49.32
N TYR A 67 8.74 -60.47 -49.92
CA TYR A 67 9.11 -60.02 -51.28
C TYR A 67 8.11 -60.51 -52.35
N LEU A 68 7.52 -61.70 -52.18
CA LEU A 68 6.41 -62.14 -53.04
C LEU A 68 5.16 -61.26 -52.87
N GLY A 69 4.85 -60.86 -51.64
CA GLY A 69 3.79 -59.88 -51.36
C GLY A 69 4.06 -58.55 -52.06
N ASP A 70 5.29 -58.03 -51.97
CA ASP A 70 5.69 -56.76 -52.63
C ASP A 70 5.59 -56.86 -54.15
N TYR A 71 6.02 -57.98 -54.72
CA TYR A 71 5.86 -58.27 -56.14
C TYR A 71 4.38 -58.28 -56.55
N TYR A 72 3.54 -59.02 -55.81
CA TYR A 72 2.13 -59.11 -56.15
C TYR A 72 1.43 -57.76 -56.00
N SER A 73 1.78 -56.99 -54.97
CA SER A 73 1.21 -55.67 -54.68
C SER A 73 1.65 -54.58 -55.66
N GLN A 74 2.94 -54.52 -56.01
CA GLN A 74 3.53 -53.40 -56.75
C GLN A 74 3.66 -53.67 -58.26
N VAL A 75 3.98 -54.91 -58.64
CA VAL A 75 4.34 -55.25 -60.03
C VAL A 75 3.19 -55.92 -60.78
N SER A 76 2.55 -56.92 -60.15
CA SER A 76 1.44 -57.67 -60.78
C SER A 76 0.06 -57.05 -60.54
N LEU A 77 -0.06 -56.19 -59.52
CA LEU A 77 -1.30 -55.57 -59.04
C LEU A 77 -2.40 -56.58 -58.59
N ASP A 78 -2.02 -57.79 -58.16
CA ASP A 78 -2.95 -58.78 -57.59
C ASP A 78 -2.98 -58.67 -56.06
N SER A 79 -3.93 -57.88 -55.56
CA SER A 79 -4.09 -57.63 -54.12
C SER A 79 -4.46 -58.89 -53.34
N THR A 80 -5.19 -59.84 -53.94
CA THR A 80 -5.65 -61.05 -53.25
C THR A 80 -4.50 -62.03 -52.99
N ARG A 81 -3.58 -62.18 -53.96
CA ARG A 81 -2.36 -62.97 -53.78
C ARG A 81 -1.37 -62.26 -52.87
N ALA A 82 -1.22 -60.95 -53.00
CA ALA A 82 -0.38 -60.14 -52.11
C ALA A 82 -0.82 -60.30 -50.64
N LEU A 83 -2.11 -60.15 -50.34
CA LEU A 83 -2.66 -60.32 -48.99
C LEU A 83 -2.39 -61.71 -48.42
N LYS A 84 -2.54 -62.78 -49.20
CA LYS A 84 -2.23 -64.14 -48.74
C LYS A 84 -0.74 -64.33 -48.45
N CYS A 85 0.14 -63.81 -49.31
CA CYS A 85 1.59 -63.85 -49.12
C CYS A 85 2.00 -63.10 -47.86
N TYR A 86 1.49 -61.88 -47.66
CA TYR A 86 1.78 -61.11 -46.45
C TYR A 86 1.16 -61.73 -45.19
N GLN A 87 -0.06 -62.26 -45.23
CA GLN A 87 -0.66 -62.97 -44.08
C GLN A 87 0.18 -64.18 -43.65
N ARG A 88 0.72 -64.92 -44.63
CA ARG A 88 1.64 -66.02 -44.36
C ARG A 88 2.94 -65.51 -43.73
N ALA A 89 3.51 -64.44 -44.29
CA ALA A 89 4.72 -63.81 -43.73
C ALA A 89 4.48 -63.33 -42.29
N LEU A 90 3.35 -62.68 -42.00
CA LEU A 90 3.00 -62.18 -40.68
C LEU A 90 2.81 -63.30 -39.65
N SER A 91 2.23 -64.44 -40.06
CA SER A 91 2.09 -65.60 -39.18
C SER A 91 3.43 -66.19 -38.72
N LEU A 92 4.49 -65.96 -39.51
CA LEU A 92 5.86 -66.42 -39.22
C LEU A 92 6.65 -65.36 -38.45
N SER A 93 6.47 -64.07 -38.75
CA SER A 93 7.15 -62.94 -38.12
C SER A 93 6.17 -61.88 -37.62
N LEU A 94 5.54 -62.15 -36.46
CA LEU A 94 4.44 -61.33 -35.92
C LEU A 94 4.86 -59.90 -35.50
N ASN A 95 6.14 -59.70 -35.18
CA ASN A 95 6.66 -58.42 -34.70
C ASN A 95 7.18 -57.51 -35.82
N ASP A 96 7.20 -57.99 -37.07
CA ASP A 96 7.70 -57.20 -38.19
C ASP A 96 6.69 -56.11 -38.59
N SER A 97 7.10 -54.85 -38.37
CA SER A 97 6.30 -53.65 -38.68
C SER A 97 5.98 -53.53 -40.16
N TYR A 98 6.92 -53.91 -41.03
CA TYR A 98 6.77 -53.68 -42.48
C TYR A 98 5.67 -54.55 -43.08
N ILE A 99 5.67 -55.84 -42.71
CA ILE A 99 4.67 -56.80 -43.20
C ILE A 99 3.28 -56.42 -42.68
N GLY A 100 3.19 -56.05 -41.39
CA GLY A 100 1.94 -55.62 -40.78
C GLY A 100 1.35 -54.37 -41.44
N GLU A 101 2.17 -53.33 -41.63
CA GLU A 101 1.74 -52.09 -42.30
C GLU A 101 1.34 -52.32 -43.76
N SER A 102 2.08 -53.17 -44.50
CA SER A 102 1.75 -53.49 -45.89
C SER A 102 0.40 -54.20 -46.05
N ILE A 103 0.02 -55.07 -45.09
CA ILE A 103 -1.32 -55.68 -45.06
C ILE A 103 -2.38 -54.63 -44.79
N CYS A 104 -2.16 -53.80 -43.77
CA CYS A 104 -3.09 -52.73 -43.39
C CYS A 104 -3.33 -51.77 -44.55
N ASP A 105 -2.28 -51.29 -45.21
CA ASP A 105 -2.37 -50.39 -46.36
C ASP A 105 -3.11 -51.00 -47.56
N LEU A 106 -2.97 -52.32 -47.78
CA LEU A 106 -3.75 -53.04 -48.80
C LEU A 106 -5.23 -53.14 -48.42
N LEU A 107 -5.53 -53.47 -47.15
CA LEU A 107 -6.92 -53.58 -46.67
C LEU A 107 -7.62 -52.22 -46.65
N ASP A 108 -6.92 -51.15 -46.31
CA ASP A 108 -7.40 -49.78 -46.38
C ASP A 108 -7.72 -49.35 -47.82
N LYS A 109 -6.84 -49.67 -48.78
CA LYS A 109 -7.11 -49.42 -50.21
C LYS A 109 -8.35 -50.17 -50.72
N GLU A 110 -8.62 -51.35 -50.16
CA GLU A 110 -9.82 -52.14 -50.48
C GLU A 110 -11.06 -51.73 -49.66
N GLY A 111 -10.93 -50.80 -48.70
CA GLY A 111 -12.01 -50.37 -47.81
C GLY A 111 -12.49 -51.44 -46.82
N LYS A 112 -11.67 -52.44 -46.52
CA LYS A 112 -12.00 -53.60 -45.66
C LYS A 112 -11.56 -53.39 -44.21
N GLU A 113 -12.01 -52.30 -43.60
CA GLU A 113 -11.62 -51.87 -42.25
C GLU A 113 -11.89 -52.94 -41.16
N SER A 114 -12.98 -53.72 -41.29
CA SER A 114 -13.32 -54.76 -40.30
C SER A 114 -12.30 -55.91 -40.25
N LEU A 115 -11.73 -56.27 -41.40
CA LEU A 115 -10.69 -57.29 -41.49
C LEU A 115 -9.35 -56.75 -41.00
N GLU A 116 -9.06 -55.47 -41.25
CA GLU A 116 -7.84 -54.81 -40.75
C GLU A 116 -7.81 -54.79 -39.22
N ILE A 117 -8.93 -54.43 -38.59
CA ILE A 117 -9.07 -54.46 -37.13
C ILE A 117 -8.90 -55.88 -36.59
N ALA A 118 -9.46 -56.88 -37.27
CA ALA A 118 -9.30 -58.28 -36.87
C ALA A 118 -7.84 -58.73 -36.93
N VAL A 119 -7.11 -58.36 -37.99
CA VAL A 119 -5.68 -58.65 -38.15
C VAL A 119 -4.85 -57.94 -37.07
N CYS A 120 -5.12 -56.66 -36.81
CA CYS A 120 -4.39 -55.91 -35.79
C CYS A 120 -4.68 -56.41 -34.37
N ARG A 121 -5.93 -56.83 -34.08
CA ARG A 121 -6.31 -57.40 -32.78
C ARG A 121 -5.67 -58.77 -32.55
N ASP A 122 -5.70 -59.62 -33.57
CA ASP A 122 -5.06 -60.94 -33.51
C ASP A 122 -3.54 -60.81 -33.27
N ALA A 123 -2.89 -59.85 -33.95
CA ALA A 123 -1.47 -59.56 -33.75
C ALA A 123 -1.17 -59.00 -32.34
N SER A 124 -2.02 -58.11 -31.82
CA SER A 124 -1.81 -57.48 -30.51
C SER A 124 -2.08 -58.42 -29.33
N GLU A 125 -3.01 -59.36 -29.46
CA GLU A 125 -3.28 -60.41 -28.46
C GLU A 125 -2.15 -61.45 -28.43
N LYS A 126 -1.61 -61.81 -29.59
CA LYS A 126 -0.54 -62.82 -29.71
C LYS A 126 0.84 -62.32 -29.29
N SER A 127 1.13 -61.02 -29.45
CA SER A 127 2.41 -60.44 -29.04
C SER A 127 2.27 -59.02 -28.49
N PRO A 128 2.69 -58.75 -27.24
CA PRO A 128 2.71 -57.40 -26.70
C PRO A 128 3.79 -56.50 -27.34
N ARG A 129 4.71 -57.07 -28.14
CA ARG A 129 5.74 -56.34 -28.88
C ARG A 129 5.32 -55.94 -30.30
N ALA A 130 4.13 -56.32 -30.76
CA ALA A 130 3.58 -55.90 -32.04
C ALA A 130 3.09 -54.44 -31.97
N PHE A 131 4.01 -53.49 -31.76
CA PHE A 131 3.68 -52.07 -31.59
C PHE A 131 2.99 -51.47 -32.83
N TRP A 132 3.33 -51.95 -34.03
CA TRP A 132 2.68 -51.54 -35.29
C TRP A 132 1.17 -51.84 -35.27
N ALA A 133 0.77 -52.97 -34.69
CA ALA A 133 -0.62 -53.39 -34.59
C ALA A 133 -1.39 -52.51 -33.61
N PHE A 134 -0.80 -52.19 -32.45
CA PHE A 134 -1.37 -51.24 -31.49
C PHE A 134 -1.49 -49.83 -32.07
N ARG A 135 -0.50 -49.38 -32.86
CA ARG A 135 -0.52 -48.09 -33.57
C ARG A 135 -1.69 -48.02 -34.53
N ARG A 136 -1.82 -49.01 -35.43
CA ARG A 136 -2.88 -49.02 -36.44
C ARG A 136 -4.26 -49.18 -35.81
N LEU A 137 -4.39 -50.11 -34.87
CA LEU A 137 -5.63 -50.33 -34.12
C LEU A 137 -6.05 -49.09 -33.31
N GLY A 138 -5.10 -48.36 -32.72
CA GLY A 138 -5.35 -47.09 -32.05
C GLY A 138 -5.95 -46.03 -32.98
N PHE A 139 -5.38 -45.81 -34.17
CA PHE A 139 -5.93 -44.87 -35.15
C PHE A 139 -7.32 -45.28 -35.65
N LEU A 140 -7.52 -46.57 -35.96
CA LEU A 140 -8.83 -47.09 -36.36
C LEU A 140 -9.88 -46.94 -35.26
N GLN A 141 -9.51 -47.16 -34.00
CA GLN A 141 -10.42 -46.95 -32.86
C GLN A 141 -10.79 -45.48 -32.66
N VAL A 142 -9.86 -44.54 -32.88
CA VAL A 142 -10.16 -43.10 -32.90
C VAL A 142 -11.15 -42.78 -34.02
N HIS A 143 -10.93 -43.31 -35.22
CA HIS A 143 -11.83 -43.14 -36.36
C HIS A 143 -13.25 -43.68 -36.07
N GLN A 144 -13.34 -44.83 -35.40
CA GLN A 144 -14.61 -45.43 -34.94
C GLN A 144 -15.22 -44.76 -33.70
N LYS A 145 -14.61 -43.69 -33.17
CA LYS A 145 -15.01 -42.98 -31.94
C LYS A 145 -15.01 -43.87 -30.68
N LYS A 146 -14.25 -44.97 -30.67
CA LYS A 146 -14.04 -45.85 -29.51
C LYS A 146 -12.85 -45.37 -28.68
N TYR A 147 -12.99 -44.18 -28.11
CA TYR A 147 -11.86 -43.47 -27.50
C TYR A 147 -11.26 -44.17 -26.27
N SER A 148 -12.05 -44.89 -25.48
CA SER A 148 -11.56 -45.63 -24.31
C SER A 148 -10.59 -46.75 -24.66
N GLU A 149 -10.92 -47.53 -25.69
CA GLU A 149 -10.05 -48.59 -26.21
C GLU A 149 -8.85 -47.98 -26.93
N ALA A 150 -9.06 -46.89 -27.70
CA ALA A 150 -8.01 -46.18 -28.41
C ALA A 150 -6.89 -45.72 -27.47
N VAL A 151 -7.23 -45.17 -26.30
CA VAL A 151 -6.23 -44.75 -25.30
C VAL A 151 -5.33 -45.92 -24.89
N GLN A 152 -5.88 -47.10 -24.64
CA GLN A 152 -5.09 -48.27 -24.22
C GLN A 152 -4.11 -48.70 -25.32
N SER A 153 -4.61 -48.75 -26.55
CA SER A 153 -3.84 -49.13 -27.74
C SER A 153 -2.75 -48.12 -28.06
N LEU A 154 -3.06 -46.82 -28.04
CA LEU A 154 -2.12 -45.73 -28.31
C LEU A 154 -1.03 -45.64 -27.22
N GLN A 155 -1.37 -45.82 -25.94
CA GLN A 155 -0.37 -45.88 -24.87
C GLN A 155 0.61 -47.04 -25.05
N HIS A 156 0.16 -48.19 -25.55
CA HIS A 156 1.04 -49.32 -25.87
C HIS A 156 1.89 -49.03 -27.11
N ALA A 157 1.31 -48.43 -28.15
CA ALA A 157 2.02 -48.03 -29.36
C ALA A 157 3.18 -47.05 -29.06
N ILE A 158 2.96 -46.07 -28.18
CA ILE A 158 3.96 -45.06 -27.79
C ILE A 158 5.18 -45.69 -27.11
N ARG A 159 5.05 -46.86 -26.46
CA ARG A 159 6.22 -47.57 -25.89
C ARG A 159 7.19 -48.05 -26.98
N GLY A 160 6.68 -48.37 -28.17
CA GLY A 160 7.48 -48.75 -29.33
C GLY A 160 7.92 -47.56 -30.18
N TYR A 161 7.07 -46.53 -30.29
CA TYR A 161 7.31 -45.35 -31.12
C TYR A 161 7.21 -44.05 -30.30
N PRO A 162 8.11 -43.80 -29.32
CA PRO A 162 7.98 -42.67 -28.41
C PRO A 162 8.17 -41.29 -29.06
N THR A 163 8.84 -41.25 -30.21
CA THR A 163 9.14 -40.04 -30.99
C THR A 163 8.10 -39.72 -32.05
N SER A 164 7.03 -40.51 -32.19
CA SER A 164 5.96 -40.25 -33.15
C SER A 164 5.00 -39.19 -32.62
N ALA A 165 5.04 -37.99 -33.20
CA ALA A 165 4.11 -36.91 -32.86
C ALA A 165 2.63 -37.29 -33.16
N ASP A 166 2.37 -38.01 -34.26
CA ASP A 166 1.01 -38.47 -34.64
C ASP A 166 0.33 -39.30 -33.55
N LEU A 167 1.09 -40.16 -32.86
CA LEU A 167 0.56 -41.00 -31.79
C LEU A 167 0.20 -40.17 -30.56
N TRP A 168 1.01 -39.17 -30.22
CA TRP A 168 0.74 -38.24 -29.13
C TRP A 168 -0.46 -37.32 -29.44
N GLU A 169 -0.58 -36.88 -30.70
CA GLU A 169 -1.72 -36.09 -31.19
C GLU A 169 -3.03 -36.89 -31.14
N ALA A 170 -3.03 -38.13 -31.64
CA ALA A 170 -4.20 -39.02 -31.58
C ALA A 170 -4.57 -39.42 -30.14
N LEU A 171 -3.57 -39.58 -29.26
CA LEU A 171 -3.81 -39.82 -27.83
C LEU A 171 -4.43 -38.59 -27.16
N GLY A 172 -3.94 -37.39 -27.52
CA GLY A 172 -4.52 -36.12 -27.08
C GLY A 172 -6.00 -35.99 -27.48
N LEU A 173 -6.31 -36.31 -28.73
CA LEU A 173 -7.68 -36.31 -29.25
C LEU A 173 -8.57 -37.30 -28.51
N ALA A 174 -8.09 -38.53 -28.30
CA ALA A 174 -8.84 -39.54 -27.55
C ALA A 174 -9.11 -39.09 -26.10
N TYR A 175 -8.13 -38.49 -25.42
CA TYR A 175 -8.33 -37.93 -24.08
C TYR A 175 -9.32 -36.77 -24.06
N GLN A 176 -9.26 -35.87 -25.04
CA GLN A 176 -10.16 -34.73 -25.15
C GLN A 176 -11.62 -35.19 -25.29
N GLN A 177 -11.88 -36.18 -26.16
CA GLN A 177 -13.22 -36.72 -26.39
C GLN A 177 -13.76 -37.50 -25.17
N LEU A 178 -12.89 -38.00 -24.30
CA LEU A 178 -13.25 -38.60 -23.00
C LEU A 178 -13.44 -37.56 -21.87
N GLY A 179 -13.22 -36.27 -22.14
CA GLY A 179 -13.27 -35.20 -21.13
C GLY A 179 -12.03 -35.12 -20.22
N MET A 180 -10.98 -35.88 -20.51
CA MET A 180 -9.70 -35.87 -19.76
C MET A 180 -8.79 -34.73 -20.23
N LEU A 181 -9.24 -33.49 -20.03
CA LEU A 181 -8.63 -32.27 -20.61
C LEU A 181 -7.16 -32.07 -20.21
N THR A 182 -6.78 -32.38 -18.96
CA THR A 182 -5.39 -32.19 -18.49
C THR A 182 -4.42 -33.21 -19.08
N ALA A 183 -4.88 -34.45 -19.33
CA ALA A 183 -4.10 -35.47 -20.00
C ALA A 183 -3.96 -35.16 -21.51
N ALA A 184 -5.02 -34.62 -22.12
CA ALA A 184 -5.01 -34.16 -23.50
C ALA A 184 -3.96 -33.04 -23.71
N ILE A 185 -3.94 -32.00 -22.85
CA ILE A 185 -2.93 -30.93 -22.93
C ILE A 185 -1.50 -31.47 -22.85
N LYS A 186 -1.22 -32.43 -21.94
CA LYS A 186 0.11 -33.03 -21.83
C LYS A 186 0.49 -33.81 -23.09
N SER A 187 -0.47 -34.51 -23.69
CA SER A 187 -0.24 -35.31 -24.89
C SER A 187 -0.02 -34.41 -26.11
N TYR A 188 -0.83 -33.37 -26.29
CA TYR A 188 -0.61 -32.35 -27.33
C TYR A 188 0.69 -31.58 -27.11
N GLY A 189 1.01 -31.18 -25.88
CA GLY A 189 2.28 -30.53 -25.55
C GLY A 189 3.48 -31.39 -25.93
N ARG A 190 3.41 -32.71 -25.69
CA ARG A 190 4.46 -33.64 -26.13
C ARG A 190 4.52 -33.79 -27.65
N ALA A 191 3.39 -33.75 -28.34
CA ALA A 191 3.36 -33.75 -29.81
C ALA A 191 4.03 -32.49 -30.38
N ILE A 192 3.76 -31.32 -29.78
CA ILE A 192 4.37 -30.04 -30.15
C ILE A 192 5.88 -30.08 -29.90
N GLU A 193 6.33 -30.52 -28.72
CA GLU A 193 7.77 -30.67 -28.40
C GLU A 193 8.54 -31.56 -29.39
N LEU A 194 7.87 -32.56 -29.98
CA LEU A 194 8.48 -33.45 -30.97
C LEU A 194 8.46 -32.83 -32.37
N GLU A 195 7.41 -32.09 -32.70
CA GLU A 195 7.23 -31.44 -33.99
C GLU A 195 6.47 -30.12 -33.84
N ASP A 196 7.22 -29.01 -33.83
CA ASP A 196 6.67 -27.66 -33.63
C ASP A 196 5.69 -27.21 -34.75
N SER A 197 5.71 -27.85 -35.92
CA SER A 197 4.82 -27.53 -37.06
C SER A 197 3.38 -28.06 -36.92
N ARG A 198 3.03 -28.69 -35.79
CA ARG A 198 1.72 -29.33 -35.57
C ARG A 198 0.61 -28.35 -35.21
N VAL A 199 0.08 -27.71 -36.25
CA VAL A 199 -1.03 -26.75 -36.16
C VAL A 199 -2.28 -27.33 -35.48
N PHE A 200 -2.64 -28.59 -35.74
CA PHE A 200 -3.81 -29.22 -35.12
C PHE A 200 -3.66 -29.32 -33.60
N ALA A 201 -2.51 -29.81 -33.12
CA ALA A 201 -2.22 -29.92 -31.69
C ALA A 201 -2.22 -28.55 -30.99
N LEU A 202 -1.69 -27.51 -31.63
CA LEU A 202 -1.72 -26.12 -31.12
C LEU A 202 -3.15 -25.56 -31.01
N ILE A 203 -3.99 -25.80 -32.02
CA ILE A 203 -5.39 -25.34 -32.01
C ILE A 203 -6.20 -26.07 -30.94
N GLU A 204 -6.09 -27.39 -30.86
CA GLU A 204 -6.84 -28.18 -29.88
C GLU A 204 -6.34 -27.94 -28.44
N SER A 205 -5.02 -27.77 -28.23
CA SER A 205 -4.49 -27.37 -26.93
C SER A 205 -5.03 -25.99 -26.53
N GLY A 206 -5.06 -25.04 -27.47
CA GLY A 206 -5.64 -23.70 -27.30
C GLY A 206 -7.12 -23.76 -26.91
N ASN A 207 -7.92 -24.55 -27.63
CA ASN A 207 -9.35 -24.77 -27.33
C ASN A 207 -9.54 -25.34 -25.91
N ILE A 208 -8.70 -26.28 -25.50
CA ILE A 208 -8.76 -26.84 -24.15
C ILE A 208 -8.38 -25.79 -23.10
N PHE A 209 -7.37 -24.96 -23.34
CA PHE A 209 -7.03 -23.86 -22.44
C PHE A 209 -8.18 -22.86 -22.29
N LEU A 210 -8.91 -22.55 -23.37
CA LEU A 210 -10.13 -21.73 -23.30
C LEU A 210 -11.21 -22.39 -22.42
N MET A 211 -11.46 -23.69 -22.59
CA MET A 211 -12.43 -24.43 -21.76
C MET A 211 -12.05 -24.46 -20.28
N LEU A 212 -10.75 -24.49 -19.96
CA LEU A 212 -10.23 -24.45 -18.59
C LEU A 212 -10.14 -23.04 -17.99
N GLY A 213 -10.48 -21.98 -18.76
CA GLY A 213 -10.39 -20.59 -18.33
C GLY A 213 -8.97 -20.00 -18.35
N SER A 214 -7.98 -20.70 -18.90
CA SER A 214 -6.60 -20.21 -19.04
C SER A 214 -6.43 -19.46 -20.37
N PHE A 215 -7.11 -18.32 -20.51
CA PHE A 215 -7.23 -17.61 -21.80
C PHE A 215 -5.90 -17.13 -22.39
N THR A 216 -4.95 -16.69 -21.54
CA THR A 216 -3.63 -16.22 -21.98
C THR A 216 -2.85 -17.29 -22.74
N LYS A 217 -2.74 -18.49 -22.15
CA LYS A 217 -2.09 -19.64 -22.80
C LYS A 217 -2.82 -20.07 -24.07
N GLY A 218 -4.15 -20.03 -24.07
CA GLY A 218 -4.93 -20.32 -25.27
C GLY A 218 -4.59 -19.37 -26.42
N VAL A 219 -4.57 -18.06 -26.15
CA VAL A 219 -4.21 -17.01 -27.11
C VAL A 219 -2.78 -17.21 -27.65
N GLU A 220 -1.81 -17.51 -26.79
CA GLU A 220 -0.43 -17.83 -27.21
C GLU A 220 -0.37 -18.99 -28.20
N GLN A 221 -1.06 -20.11 -27.90
CA GLN A 221 -1.09 -21.29 -28.77
C GLN A 221 -1.73 -20.98 -30.14
N PHE A 222 -2.78 -20.16 -30.19
CA PHE A 222 -3.37 -19.75 -31.47
C PHE A 222 -2.48 -18.80 -32.26
N HIS A 223 -1.73 -17.90 -31.61
CA HIS A 223 -0.73 -17.08 -32.29
C HIS A 223 0.37 -17.95 -32.91
N GLU A 224 0.89 -18.94 -32.18
CA GLU A 224 1.86 -19.92 -32.72
C GLU A 224 1.29 -20.68 -33.92
N ALA A 225 0.03 -21.14 -33.83
CA ALA A 225 -0.65 -21.81 -34.95
C ALA A 225 -0.78 -20.91 -36.19
N LEU A 226 -1.05 -19.61 -36.00
CA LEU A 226 -1.13 -18.62 -37.08
C LEU A 226 0.24 -18.21 -37.63
N HIS A 227 1.30 -18.24 -36.81
CA HIS A 227 2.67 -18.05 -37.29
C HIS A 227 3.07 -19.15 -38.29
N ILE A 228 2.65 -20.39 -38.04
CA ILE A 228 2.90 -21.53 -38.95
C ILE A 228 1.93 -21.49 -40.14
N SER A 229 0.64 -21.23 -39.88
CA SER A 229 -0.44 -21.30 -40.87
C SER A 229 -1.32 -20.05 -40.85
N PRO A 230 -0.91 -18.94 -41.52
CA PRO A 230 -1.57 -17.64 -41.37
C PRO A 230 -3.00 -17.57 -41.92
N LYS A 231 -3.39 -18.51 -42.79
CA LYS A 231 -4.73 -18.60 -43.40
C LYS A 231 -5.65 -19.61 -42.72
N ASN A 232 -5.27 -20.14 -41.55
CA ASN A 232 -6.08 -21.13 -40.86
C ASN A 232 -7.29 -20.50 -40.16
N VAL A 233 -8.50 -20.80 -40.65
CA VAL A 233 -9.77 -20.24 -40.15
C VAL A 233 -10.04 -20.66 -38.71
N ALA A 234 -9.72 -21.91 -38.33
CA ALA A 234 -9.96 -22.41 -36.98
C ALA A 234 -9.07 -21.71 -35.94
N ALA A 235 -7.80 -21.44 -36.28
CA ALA A 235 -6.88 -20.69 -35.42
C ALA A 235 -7.32 -19.22 -35.27
N HIS A 236 -7.75 -18.56 -36.35
CA HIS A 236 -8.32 -17.21 -36.28
C HIS A 236 -9.57 -17.15 -35.40
N TYR A 237 -10.49 -18.12 -35.55
CA TYR A 237 -11.69 -18.22 -34.73
C TYR A 237 -11.36 -18.44 -33.25
N GLY A 238 -10.45 -19.38 -32.96
CA GLY A 238 -9.97 -19.66 -31.61
C GLY A 238 -9.30 -18.44 -30.96
N LEU A 239 -8.45 -17.73 -31.71
CA LEU A 239 -7.78 -16.52 -31.24
C LEU A 239 -8.78 -15.40 -30.92
N ALA A 240 -9.71 -15.10 -31.83
CA ALA A 240 -10.74 -14.08 -31.60
C ALA A 240 -11.64 -14.43 -30.40
N SER A 241 -12.01 -15.72 -30.25
CA SER A 241 -12.77 -16.20 -29.09
C SER A 241 -11.97 -16.13 -27.78
N GLY A 242 -10.65 -16.38 -27.85
CA GLY A 242 -9.75 -16.28 -26.71
C GLY A 242 -9.58 -14.84 -26.23
N LEU A 243 -9.33 -13.91 -27.16
CA LEU A 243 -9.22 -12.48 -26.87
C LEU A 243 -10.54 -11.90 -26.33
N LEU A 244 -11.70 -12.34 -26.85
CA LEU A 244 -13.00 -11.98 -26.30
C LEU A 244 -13.15 -12.40 -24.83
N SER A 245 -12.76 -13.64 -24.51
CA SER A 245 -12.84 -14.17 -23.14
C SER A 245 -11.85 -13.48 -22.19
N LEU A 246 -10.62 -13.25 -22.65
CA LEU A 246 -9.60 -12.52 -21.90
C LEU A 246 -10.03 -11.07 -21.65
N SER A 247 -10.65 -10.42 -22.64
CA SER A 247 -11.24 -9.10 -22.47
C SER A 247 -12.35 -9.09 -21.42
N LYS A 248 -13.26 -10.07 -21.42
CA LYS A 248 -14.31 -10.21 -20.39
C LYS A 248 -13.70 -10.34 -18.99
N GLU A 249 -12.60 -11.08 -18.83
CA GLU A 249 -11.87 -11.19 -17.56
C GLU A 249 -11.27 -9.83 -17.15
N CYS A 250 -10.61 -9.12 -18.07
CA CYS A 250 -10.08 -7.77 -17.82
C CYS A 250 -11.19 -6.76 -17.44
N ILE A 251 -12.34 -6.84 -18.10
CA ILE A 251 -13.51 -6.00 -17.82
C ILE A 251 -14.03 -6.27 -16.40
N ASN A 252 -14.12 -7.55 -16.00
CA ASN A 252 -14.53 -7.94 -14.66
C ASN A 252 -13.51 -7.50 -13.59
N SER A 253 -12.22 -7.48 -13.90
CA SER A 253 -11.18 -6.95 -13.01
C SER A 253 -11.10 -5.41 -12.99
N GLY A 254 -11.91 -4.71 -13.80
CA GLY A 254 -11.94 -3.25 -13.91
C GLY A 254 -10.88 -2.63 -14.83
N ALA A 255 -10.16 -3.45 -15.61
CA ALA A 255 -9.13 -3.03 -16.57
C ALA A 255 -9.73 -2.72 -17.97
N PHE A 256 -10.70 -1.81 -18.02
CA PHE A 256 -11.49 -1.55 -19.23
C PHE A 256 -10.67 -1.10 -20.44
N LYS A 257 -9.62 -0.29 -20.25
CA LYS A 257 -8.76 0.17 -21.36
C LYS A 257 -8.08 -1.01 -22.06
N TRP A 258 -7.54 -1.94 -21.28
CA TRP A 258 -6.90 -3.13 -21.82
C TRP A 258 -7.95 -4.05 -22.46
N GLY A 259 -9.09 -4.25 -21.81
CA GLY A 259 -10.22 -4.98 -22.37
C GLY A 259 -10.69 -4.43 -23.72
N ALA A 260 -10.76 -3.10 -23.88
CA ALA A 260 -11.12 -2.46 -25.14
C ALA A 260 -10.07 -2.70 -26.24
N SER A 261 -8.78 -2.56 -25.93
CA SER A 261 -7.72 -2.86 -26.91
C SER A 261 -7.72 -4.32 -27.37
N LEU A 262 -8.01 -5.26 -26.47
CA LEU A 262 -8.13 -6.68 -26.81
C LEU A 262 -9.33 -6.96 -27.70
N LEU A 263 -10.44 -6.22 -27.53
CA LEU A 263 -11.63 -6.33 -28.38
C LEU A 263 -11.42 -5.71 -29.75
N GLU A 264 -10.62 -4.64 -29.85
CA GLU A 264 -10.20 -4.08 -31.14
C GLU A 264 -9.39 -5.10 -31.94
N GLU A 265 -8.37 -5.70 -31.30
CA GLU A 265 -7.57 -6.79 -31.89
C GLU A 265 -8.45 -7.99 -32.27
N ALA A 266 -9.31 -8.45 -31.35
CA ALA A 266 -10.24 -9.56 -31.62
C ALA A 266 -11.18 -9.25 -32.79
N SER A 267 -11.64 -8.00 -32.92
CA SER A 267 -12.49 -7.56 -34.02
C SER A 267 -11.75 -7.62 -35.36
N GLU A 268 -10.50 -7.17 -35.41
CA GLU A 268 -9.68 -7.25 -36.63
C GLU A 268 -9.45 -8.70 -37.07
N ILE A 269 -9.13 -9.57 -36.13
CA ILE A 269 -8.92 -11.01 -36.38
C ILE A 269 -10.22 -11.67 -36.84
N ALA A 270 -11.35 -11.38 -36.16
CA ALA A 270 -12.65 -11.89 -36.56
C ALA A 270 -13.04 -11.40 -37.96
N LYS A 271 -12.81 -10.14 -38.32
CA LYS A 271 -13.01 -9.63 -39.69
C LYS A 271 -12.12 -10.35 -40.71
N ALA A 272 -10.84 -10.54 -40.40
CA ALA A 272 -9.93 -11.29 -41.26
C ALA A 272 -10.45 -12.72 -41.50
N SER A 273 -10.98 -13.37 -40.47
CA SER A 273 -11.59 -14.70 -40.58
C SER A 273 -12.87 -14.71 -41.44
N THR A 274 -13.70 -13.65 -41.40
CA THR A 274 -14.86 -13.52 -42.30
C THR A 274 -14.45 -13.37 -43.77
N ASN A 275 -13.29 -12.74 -44.04
CA ASN A 275 -12.77 -12.64 -45.41
C ASN A 275 -12.28 -14.00 -45.95
N LEU A 276 -11.78 -14.87 -45.07
CA LEU A 276 -11.34 -16.23 -45.43
C LEU A 276 -12.52 -17.19 -45.59
N ALA A 277 -13.52 -17.14 -44.71
CA ALA A 277 -14.63 -18.09 -44.66
C ALA A 277 -15.99 -17.41 -44.36
N GLY A 278 -16.39 -16.50 -45.23
CA GLY A 278 -17.61 -15.69 -45.07
C GLY A 278 -18.94 -16.46 -45.15
N SER A 279 -18.92 -17.75 -45.49
CA SER A 279 -20.09 -18.65 -45.50
C SER A 279 -20.44 -19.23 -44.13
N ILE A 280 -19.55 -19.12 -43.14
CA ILE A 280 -19.73 -19.73 -41.82
C ILE A 280 -20.45 -18.76 -40.88
N SER A 281 -21.65 -19.13 -40.42
CA SER A 281 -22.47 -18.30 -39.52
C SER A 281 -21.81 -18.03 -38.16
N SER A 282 -21.12 -19.01 -37.58
CA SER A 282 -20.50 -18.87 -36.24
C SER A 282 -19.43 -17.78 -36.17
N ILE A 283 -18.73 -17.52 -37.28
CA ILE A 283 -17.71 -16.46 -37.35
C ILE A 283 -18.38 -15.07 -37.30
N TRP A 284 -19.45 -14.89 -38.07
CA TRP A 284 -20.23 -13.66 -38.05
C TRP A 284 -20.90 -13.41 -36.70
N LYS A 285 -21.38 -14.47 -36.05
CA LYS A 285 -21.88 -14.40 -34.67
C LYS A 285 -20.78 -13.94 -33.71
N LEU A 286 -19.59 -14.56 -33.75
CA LEU A 286 -18.46 -14.19 -32.89
C LEU A 286 -18.03 -12.73 -33.09
N HIS A 287 -17.94 -12.28 -34.34
CA HIS A 287 -17.66 -10.87 -34.65
C HIS A 287 -18.74 -9.95 -34.06
N GLY A 288 -20.02 -10.35 -34.13
CA GLY A 288 -21.13 -9.66 -33.47
C GLY A 288 -20.95 -9.56 -31.95
N ASP A 289 -20.59 -10.67 -31.29
CA ASP A 289 -20.37 -10.74 -29.84
C ASP A 289 -19.22 -9.82 -29.39
N ILE A 290 -18.13 -9.78 -30.15
CA ILE A 290 -16.98 -8.88 -29.91
C ILE A 290 -17.41 -7.43 -30.05
N GLN A 291 -18.12 -7.07 -31.11
CA GLN A 291 -18.58 -5.70 -31.33
C GLN A 291 -19.62 -5.25 -30.29
N LEU A 292 -20.52 -6.13 -29.88
CA LEU A 292 -21.52 -5.83 -28.85
C LEU A 292 -20.88 -5.66 -27.47
N THR A 293 -19.89 -6.48 -27.13
CA THR A 293 -19.13 -6.34 -25.87
C THR A 293 -18.27 -5.07 -25.88
N TYR A 294 -17.67 -4.73 -27.03
CA TYR A 294 -16.93 -3.48 -27.22
C TYR A 294 -17.85 -2.26 -27.03
N ALA A 295 -19.02 -2.25 -27.66
CA ALA A 295 -20.01 -1.17 -27.50
C ALA A 295 -20.43 -0.94 -26.04
N LYS A 296 -20.55 -2.00 -25.24
CA LYS A 296 -20.95 -1.93 -23.82
C LYS A 296 -19.82 -1.57 -22.87
N CYS A 297 -18.56 -1.80 -23.26
CA CYS A 297 -17.42 -1.72 -22.34
C CYS A 297 -16.38 -0.66 -22.72
N TYR A 298 -16.51 -0.03 -23.88
CA TYR A 298 -15.59 1.01 -24.35
C TYR A 298 -15.50 2.17 -23.34
N PRO A 299 -14.33 2.40 -22.71
CA PRO A 299 -14.18 3.43 -21.70
C PRO A 299 -14.02 4.81 -22.34
N TRP A 300 -14.65 5.81 -21.75
CA TRP A 300 -14.34 7.21 -21.99
C TRP A 300 -13.01 7.56 -21.31
N MET A 301 -12.10 8.15 -22.07
CA MET A 301 -10.74 8.47 -21.64
C MET A 301 -10.50 9.98 -21.75
N ASP A 302 -9.98 10.55 -20.66
CA ASP A 302 -9.58 11.95 -20.56
C ASP A 302 -8.12 12.10 -21.02
N ASP A 303 -7.85 11.89 -22.31
CA ASP A 303 -6.49 11.96 -22.86
C ASP A 303 -6.03 13.42 -23.14
N ASN A 304 -6.94 14.40 -23.02
CA ASN A 304 -6.66 15.81 -23.31
C ASN A 304 -6.62 16.65 -22.02
N GLN A 305 -5.42 17.03 -21.58
CA GLN A 305 -5.19 17.90 -20.41
C GLN A 305 -5.88 19.29 -20.47
N GLY A 306 -6.52 19.66 -21.59
CA GLY A 306 -7.25 20.91 -21.80
C GLY A 306 -8.78 20.84 -21.70
N LEU A 307 -9.37 19.69 -21.38
CA LEU A 307 -10.84 19.52 -21.26
C LEU A 307 -11.47 20.30 -20.09
N GLN A 308 -10.65 20.90 -19.24
CA GLN A 308 -11.03 21.51 -17.96
C GLN A 308 -11.66 22.90 -18.11
N ASP A 309 -11.41 23.59 -19.23
CA ASP A 309 -11.83 24.98 -19.46
C ASP A 309 -12.74 25.16 -20.70
N ASP A 310 -12.81 24.18 -21.63
CA ASP A 310 -13.59 24.28 -22.87
C ASP A 310 -14.81 23.32 -22.90
N GLU A 311 -16.00 23.86 -22.60
CA GLU A 311 -17.29 23.12 -22.64
C GLU A 311 -17.53 22.42 -24.00
N ILE A 312 -17.11 23.07 -25.09
CA ILE A 312 -17.22 22.54 -26.46
C ILE A 312 -16.30 21.32 -26.65
N ALA A 313 -15.08 21.36 -26.13
CA ALA A 313 -14.14 20.24 -26.21
C ALA A 313 -14.66 19.05 -25.41
N PHE A 314 -15.21 19.28 -24.22
CA PHE A 314 -15.85 18.24 -23.41
C PHE A 314 -17.03 17.59 -24.15
N ARG A 315 -17.96 18.39 -24.67
CA ARG A 315 -19.10 17.90 -25.44
C ARG A 315 -18.66 17.08 -26.66
N ASN A 316 -17.65 17.54 -27.40
CA ASN A 316 -17.11 16.81 -28.55
C ASN A 316 -16.49 15.47 -28.15
N SER A 317 -15.83 15.39 -26.99
CA SER A 317 -15.25 14.14 -26.48
C SER A 317 -16.32 13.11 -26.14
N VAL A 318 -17.40 13.51 -25.47
CA VAL A 318 -18.52 12.62 -25.11
C VAL A 318 -19.26 12.17 -26.36
N LEU A 319 -19.48 13.07 -27.33
CA LEU A 319 -20.08 12.71 -28.62
C LEU A 319 -19.19 11.75 -29.43
N SER A 320 -17.87 11.90 -29.37
CA SER A 320 -16.93 10.96 -30.00
C SER A 320 -17.06 9.56 -29.40
N TRP A 321 -17.04 9.46 -28.08
CA TRP A 321 -17.25 8.20 -27.35
C TRP A 321 -18.61 7.57 -27.66
N GLN A 322 -19.68 8.35 -27.70
CA GLN A 322 -21.01 7.85 -28.04
C GLN A 322 -21.07 7.33 -29.48
N ARG A 323 -20.41 8.02 -30.43
CA ARG A 323 -20.30 7.58 -31.83
C ARG A 323 -19.54 6.27 -31.97
N THR A 324 -18.45 6.06 -31.21
CA THR A 324 -17.70 4.80 -31.22
C THR A 324 -18.51 3.64 -30.64
N CYS A 325 -19.22 3.85 -29.53
CA CYS A 325 -20.10 2.83 -28.96
C CYS A 325 -21.25 2.49 -29.93
N LEU A 326 -21.83 3.51 -30.57
CA LEU A 326 -22.92 3.34 -31.54
C LEU A 326 -22.45 2.63 -32.81
N SER A 327 -21.29 3.00 -33.36
CA SER A 327 -20.76 2.35 -34.56
C SER A 327 -20.46 0.87 -34.32
N ALA A 328 -19.94 0.53 -33.14
CA ALA A 328 -19.74 -0.85 -32.71
C ALA A 328 -21.07 -1.61 -32.55
N ALA A 329 -22.07 -1.04 -31.90
CA ALA A 329 -23.38 -1.68 -31.75
C ALA A 329 -24.08 -1.93 -33.10
N VAL A 330 -23.97 -0.98 -34.04
CA VAL A 330 -24.47 -1.14 -35.42
C VAL A 330 -23.69 -2.22 -36.16
N SER A 331 -22.36 -2.26 -36.01
CA SER A 331 -21.52 -3.32 -36.58
C SER A 331 -21.90 -4.70 -36.04
N ALA A 332 -22.21 -4.81 -34.74
CA ALA A 332 -22.71 -6.04 -34.13
C ALA A 332 -24.03 -6.49 -34.78
N SER A 333 -25.00 -5.58 -34.88
CA SER A 333 -26.31 -5.85 -35.51
C SER A 333 -26.16 -6.35 -36.95
N HIS A 334 -25.35 -5.70 -37.79
CA HIS A 334 -25.10 -6.16 -39.17
C HIS A 334 -24.45 -7.55 -39.22
N SER A 335 -23.54 -7.84 -38.29
CA SER A 335 -22.85 -9.13 -38.22
C SER A 335 -23.82 -10.25 -37.84
N TYR A 336 -24.67 -10.01 -36.84
CA TYR A 336 -25.71 -10.96 -36.47
C TYR A 336 -26.76 -11.14 -37.58
N GLN A 337 -27.15 -10.08 -38.29
CA GLN A 337 -28.04 -10.19 -39.45
C GLN A 337 -27.43 -11.08 -40.55
N ARG A 338 -26.12 -10.95 -40.80
CA ARG A 338 -25.42 -11.82 -41.74
C ARG A 338 -25.37 -13.27 -41.23
N ALA A 339 -25.09 -13.47 -39.94
CA ALA A 339 -25.13 -14.78 -39.31
C ALA A 339 -26.51 -15.44 -39.42
N LEU A 340 -27.58 -14.66 -39.21
CA LEU A 340 -28.96 -15.09 -39.32
C LEU A 340 -29.32 -15.48 -40.75
N HIS A 341 -28.89 -14.70 -41.76
CA HIS A 341 -29.10 -15.04 -43.17
C HIS A 341 -28.45 -16.38 -43.53
N LEU A 342 -27.31 -16.71 -42.92
CA LEU A 342 -26.61 -17.97 -43.16
C LEU A 342 -27.23 -19.15 -42.39
N ALA A 343 -27.81 -18.90 -41.21
CA ALA A 343 -28.40 -19.91 -40.35
C ALA A 343 -29.72 -19.43 -39.69
N PRO A 344 -30.83 -19.35 -40.45
CA PRO A 344 -32.10 -18.81 -39.95
C PRO A 344 -32.78 -19.68 -38.89
N TRP A 345 -32.36 -20.93 -38.73
CA TRP A 345 -32.89 -21.84 -37.71
C TRP A 345 -32.24 -21.66 -36.32
N GLN A 346 -31.20 -20.84 -36.18
CA GLN A 346 -30.53 -20.62 -34.90
C GLN A 346 -31.24 -19.55 -34.08
N ALA A 347 -31.99 -19.98 -33.06
CA ALA A 347 -32.80 -19.11 -32.21
C ALA A 347 -31.97 -18.06 -31.43
N ASN A 348 -30.76 -18.42 -30.97
CA ASN A 348 -29.86 -17.53 -30.24
C ASN A 348 -29.58 -16.21 -31.00
N ILE A 349 -29.39 -16.27 -32.32
CA ILE A 349 -29.04 -15.08 -33.13
C ILE A 349 -30.17 -14.06 -33.12
N TYR A 350 -31.43 -14.49 -33.07
CA TYR A 350 -32.57 -13.58 -32.94
C TYR A 350 -32.52 -12.78 -31.62
N ILE A 351 -32.16 -13.45 -30.52
CA ILE A 351 -32.01 -12.79 -29.21
C ILE A 351 -30.84 -11.80 -29.25
N ASP A 352 -29.71 -12.20 -29.83
CA ASP A 352 -28.51 -11.35 -29.95
C ASP A 352 -28.78 -10.08 -30.78
N ILE A 353 -29.55 -10.20 -31.87
CA ILE A 353 -30.04 -9.04 -32.65
C ILE A 353 -30.93 -8.15 -31.79
N GLY A 354 -31.87 -8.73 -31.04
CA GLY A 354 -32.74 -7.97 -30.13
C GLY A 354 -31.95 -7.14 -29.12
N ILE A 355 -30.94 -7.74 -28.49
CA ILE A 355 -30.05 -7.08 -27.53
C ILE A 355 -29.21 -5.99 -28.22
N ALA A 356 -28.68 -6.24 -29.41
CA ALA A 356 -27.89 -5.27 -30.16
C ALA A 356 -28.73 -4.05 -30.58
N VAL A 357 -29.97 -4.29 -31.03
CA VAL A 357 -30.91 -3.21 -31.40
C VAL A 357 -31.31 -2.39 -30.17
N ASP A 358 -31.59 -3.01 -29.03
CA ASP A 358 -31.87 -2.29 -27.78
C ASP A 358 -30.69 -1.42 -27.35
N ALA A 359 -29.46 -1.93 -27.46
CA ALA A 359 -28.26 -1.14 -27.22
C ALA A 359 -28.16 0.07 -28.17
N ILE A 360 -28.45 -0.09 -29.47
CA ILE A 360 -28.50 1.02 -30.43
C ILE A 360 -29.57 2.05 -30.02
N CYS A 361 -30.78 1.61 -29.66
CA CYS A 361 -31.86 2.48 -29.21
C CYS A 361 -31.49 3.25 -27.94
N SER A 362 -30.77 2.62 -27.00
CA SER A 362 -30.30 3.28 -25.77
C SER A 362 -29.28 4.39 -26.04
N LEU A 363 -28.44 4.23 -27.08
CA LEU A 363 -27.42 5.19 -27.48
C LEU A 363 -27.95 6.31 -28.40
N LYS A 364 -28.99 6.05 -29.20
CA LYS A 364 -29.68 7.04 -30.04
C LYS A 364 -30.78 7.74 -29.26
N GLU A 365 -30.42 8.74 -28.47
CA GLU A 365 -31.38 9.43 -27.59
C GLU A 365 -32.57 10.09 -28.33
N ASP A 366 -32.45 10.36 -29.64
CA ASP A 366 -33.43 11.03 -30.49
C ASP A 366 -34.60 10.14 -30.98
N GLU A 367 -34.49 8.81 -30.90
CA GLU A 367 -35.49 7.88 -31.47
C GLU A 367 -36.52 7.35 -30.46
N LYS A 368 -36.59 7.90 -29.22
CA LYS A 368 -37.56 7.46 -28.19
C LYS A 368 -39.03 7.59 -28.61
N HIS A 369 -39.33 8.36 -29.66
CA HIS A 369 -40.68 8.53 -30.20
C HIS A 369 -41.05 7.57 -31.34
N ASN A 370 -40.08 6.78 -31.85
CA ASN A 370 -40.34 5.77 -32.88
C ASN A 370 -40.82 4.46 -32.23
N LEU A 371 -42.13 4.32 -32.05
CA LEU A 371 -42.77 3.11 -31.52
C LEU A 371 -42.35 1.83 -32.29
N TYR A 372 -42.09 1.94 -33.59
CA TYR A 372 -41.63 0.82 -34.42
C TYR A 372 -40.21 0.33 -34.05
N ALA A 373 -39.30 1.26 -33.72
CA ALA A 373 -37.94 0.92 -33.32
C ALA A 373 -37.91 0.22 -31.95
N LEU A 374 -38.77 0.64 -31.02
CA LEU A 374 -38.91 0.05 -29.68
C LEU A 374 -39.54 -1.34 -29.68
N GLN A 375 -40.35 -1.68 -30.69
CA GLN A 375 -40.97 -3.00 -30.84
C GLN A 375 -40.06 -4.01 -31.57
N LEU A 376 -38.97 -3.56 -32.20
CA LEU A 376 -38.09 -4.45 -32.96
C LEU A 376 -37.35 -5.48 -32.08
N PRO A 377 -36.78 -5.11 -30.91
CA PRO A 377 -36.20 -6.09 -29.98
C PRO A 377 -37.21 -7.14 -29.50
N GLU A 378 -38.44 -6.72 -29.19
CA GLU A 378 -39.53 -7.62 -28.80
C GLU A 378 -39.87 -8.61 -29.93
N LYS A 379 -39.99 -8.14 -31.17
CA LYS A 379 -40.28 -9.02 -32.33
C LYS A 379 -39.17 -10.03 -32.58
N MET A 380 -37.90 -9.61 -32.46
CA MET A 380 -36.77 -10.51 -32.63
C MET A 380 -36.75 -11.57 -31.54
N THR A 381 -36.95 -11.18 -30.27
CA THR A 381 -37.04 -12.15 -29.16
C THR A 381 -38.19 -13.14 -29.31
N LEU A 382 -39.36 -12.68 -29.75
CA LEU A 382 -40.47 -13.57 -30.11
C LEU A 382 -40.09 -14.54 -31.23
N GLY A 383 -39.36 -14.09 -32.24
CA GLY A 383 -38.83 -14.96 -33.31
C GLY A 383 -37.94 -16.09 -32.78
N GLY A 384 -37.06 -15.80 -31.81
CA GLY A 384 -36.26 -16.82 -31.12
C GLY A 384 -37.13 -17.80 -30.32
N LEU A 385 -38.14 -17.30 -29.60
CA LEU A 385 -39.10 -18.13 -28.85
C LEU A 385 -40.01 -18.98 -29.76
N PHE A 386 -40.30 -18.53 -30.98
CA PHE A 386 -41.03 -19.36 -31.96
C PHE A 386 -40.24 -20.60 -32.36
N LEU A 387 -38.90 -20.50 -32.40
CA LEU A 387 -38.01 -21.62 -32.70
C LEU A 387 -37.77 -22.50 -31.46
N GLU A 388 -37.54 -21.88 -30.30
CA GLU A 388 -37.21 -22.58 -29.03
C GLU A 388 -38.06 -22.06 -27.85
N GLY A 389 -39.37 -22.30 -27.88
CA GLY A 389 -40.29 -21.79 -26.87
C GLY A 389 -40.14 -22.39 -25.47
N TYR A 390 -39.37 -23.46 -25.33
CA TYR A 390 -39.04 -24.11 -24.05
C TYR A 390 -37.79 -23.52 -23.38
N ASN A 391 -37.06 -22.62 -24.05
CA ASN A 391 -35.86 -22.00 -23.51
C ASN A 391 -36.24 -20.90 -22.49
N ASN A 392 -35.95 -21.15 -21.21
CA ASN A 392 -36.26 -20.26 -20.08
C ASN A 392 -35.51 -18.92 -20.16
N GLU A 393 -34.26 -18.89 -20.65
CA GLU A 393 -33.47 -17.67 -20.80
C GLU A 393 -34.05 -16.71 -21.85
N PHE A 394 -34.63 -17.25 -22.93
CA PHE A 394 -35.25 -16.42 -23.97
C PHE A 394 -36.53 -15.73 -23.47
N TRP A 395 -37.28 -16.36 -22.57
CA TRP A 395 -38.40 -15.73 -21.88
C TRP A 395 -37.92 -14.59 -20.97
N VAL A 396 -36.78 -14.76 -20.28
CA VAL A 396 -36.18 -13.64 -19.51
C VAL A 396 -35.73 -12.52 -20.44
N ALA A 397 -35.12 -12.83 -21.58
CA ALA A 397 -34.72 -11.83 -22.58
C ALA A 397 -35.92 -11.04 -23.11
N LEU A 398 -37.03 -11.72 -23.44
CA LEU A 398 -38.29 -11.06 -23.83
C LEU A 398 -38.79 -10.11 -22.74
N GLY A 399 -38.79 -10.54 -21.47
CA GLY A 399 -39.20 -9.69 -20.34
C GLY A 399 -38.25 -8.52 -20.07
N CYS A 400 -36.98 -8.61 -20.47
CA CYS A 400 -36.05 -7.48 -20.37
C CYS A 400 -36.26 -6.46 -21.50
N LEU A 401 -36.51 -6.94 -22.72
CA LEU A 401 -36.52 -6.16 -23.95
C LEU A 401 -37.89 -5.62 -24.34
N SER A 402 -38.99 -6.18 -23.82
CA SER A 402 -40.32 -5.66 -24.11
C SER A 402 -40.52 -4.25 -23.51
N PRO A 403 -41.32 -3.37 -24.12
CA PRO A 403 -41.75 -2.13 -23.48
C PRO A 403 -42.93 -2.34 -22.51
N ASP A 404 -43.82 -3.31 -22.78
CA ASP A 404 -45.07 -3.52 -22.04
C ASP A 404 -44.88 -4.28 -20.71
N ALA A 405 -45.27 -3.67 -19.60
CA ALA A 405 -45.10 -4.21 -18.25
C ALA A 405 -45.84 -5.54 -18.04
N ALA A 406 -47.05 -5.69 -18.59
CA ALA A 406 -47.81 -6.93 -18.46
C ALA A 406 -47.12 -8.10 -19.16
N LEU A 407 -46.57 -7.85 -20.36
CA LEU A 407 -45.79 -8.84 -21.09
C LEU A 407 -44.49 -9.18 -20.36
N LYS A 408 -43.82 -8.22 -19.71
CA LYS A 408 -42.65 -8.49 -18.85
C LYS A 408 -42.98 -9.46 -17.74
N GLN A 409 -44.03 -9.15 -16.99
CA GLN A 409 -44.46 -9.96 -15.87
C GLN A 409 -44.80 -11.38 -16.35
N HIS A 410 -45.56 -11.50 -17.44
CA HIS A 410 -45.87 -12.78 -18.05
C HIS A 410 -44.61 -13.55 -18.42
N ALA A 411 -43.67 -12.93 -19.15
CA ALA A 411 -42.46 -13.58 -19.63
C ALA A 411 -41.58 -14.08 -18.46
N PHE A 412 -41.39 -13.27 -17.41
CA PHE A 412 -40.65 -13.70 -16.22
C PHE A 412 -41.36 -14.85 -15.49
N ILE A 413 -42.69 -14.78 -15.31
CA ILE A 413 -43.44 -15.88 -14.69
C ILE A 413 -43.36 -17.15 -15.55
N ARG A 414 -43.44 -17.06 -16.88
CA ARG A 414 -43.30 -18.22 -17.77
C ARG A 414 -41.91 -18.82 -17.70
N SER A 415 -40.86 -18.01 -17.64
CA SER A 415 -39.50 -18.53 -17.42
C SER A 415 -39.39 -19.30 -16.10
N LEU A 416 -40.03 -18.82 -15.02
CA LEU A 416 -40.06 -19.50 -13.72
C LEU A 416 -40.95 -20.75 -13.70
N GLN A 417 -41.98 -20.81 -14.54
CA GLN A 417 -42.79 -22.02 -14.72
C GLN A 417 -42.00 -23.13 -15.43
N LEU A 418 -41.08 -22.76 -16.33
CA LEU A 418 -40.17 -23.70 -16.98
C LEU A 418 -39.04 -24.13 -16.03
N ASP A 419 -38.47 -23.18 -15.28
CA ASP A 419 -37.44 -23.43 -14.29
C ASP A 419 -37.54 -22.48 -13.09
N VAL A 420 -37.98 -23.02 -11.95
CA VAL A 420 -38.14 -22.28 -10.69
C VAL A 420 -36.78 -21.85 -10.11
N SER A 421 -35.70 -22.57 -10.45
CA SER A 421 -34.34 -22.30 -9.99
C SER A 421 -33.61 -21.23 -10.80
N LEU A 422 -34.29 -20.58 -11.76
CA LEU A 422 -33.70 -19.50 -12.54
C LEU A 422 -33.63 -18.19 -11.73
N ALA A 423 -32.52 -17.97 -11.03
CA ALA A 423 -32.31 -16.81 -10.17
C ALA A 423 -32.39 -15.47 -10.93
N ALA A 424 -31.97 -15.42 -12.19
CA ALA A 424 -32.08 -14.22 -13.04
C ALA A 424 -33.54 -13.77 -13.23
N ALA A 425 -34.46 -14.71 -13.46
CA ALA A 425 -35.88 -14.41 -13.61
C ALA A 425 -36.48 -13.82 -12.32
N TRP A 426 -36.15 -14.38 -11.15
CA TRP A 426 -36.53 -13.81 -9.86
C TRP A 426 -35.97 -12.39 -9.67
N ALA A 427 -34.71 -12.16 -10.04
CA ALA A 427 -34.07 -10.85 -9.91
C ALA A 427 -34.75 -9.78 -10.80
N TYR A 428 -35.06 -10.10 -12.05
CA TYR A 428 -35.74 -9.18 -12.95
C TYR A 428 -37.22 -8.97 -12.60
N LEU A 429 -37.89 -10.00 -12.07
CA LEU A 429 -39.24 -9.87 -11.52
C LEU A 429 -39.25 -8.93 -10.30
N GLY A 430 -38.26 -9.04 -9.42
CA GLY A 430 -38.08 -8.10 -8.30
C GLY A 430 -37.83 -6.67 -8.76
N LYS A 431 -37.03 -6.49 -9.84
CA LYS A 431 -36.82 -5.18 -10.48
C LYS A 431 -38.12 -4.61 -11.06
N LEU A 432 -38.99 -5.44 -11.63
CA LEU A 432 -40.29 -5.02 -12.16
C LEU A 432 -41.23 -4.56 -11.04
N TYR A 433 -41.46 -5.40 -10.03
CA TYR A 433 -42.32 -5.05 -8.89
C TYR A 433 -41.85 -3.79 -8.17
N ARG A 434 -40.54 -3.61 -8.04
CA ARG A 434 -39.99 -2.37 -7.47
C ARG A 434 -40.34 -1.13 -8.31
N LYS A 435 -40.33 -1.23 -9.64
CA LYS A 435 -40.74 -0.12 -10.53
C LYS A 435 -42.23 0.18 -10.43
N GLU A 436 -43.07 -0.84 -10.24
CA GLU A 436 -44.52 -0.71 -10.08
C GLU A 436 -44.91 -0.18 -8.68
N GLY A 437 -44.00 -0.27 -7.71
CA GLY A 437 -44.20 0.19 -6.33
C GLY A 437 -44.52 -0.93 -5.34
N ASP A 438 -44.59 -2.18 -5.80
CA ASP A 438 -44.90 -3.38 -5.01
C ASP A 438 -43.68 -3.89 -4.25
N LYS A 439 -43.31 -3.15 -3.19
CA LYS A 439 -42.08 -3.37 -2.41
C LYS A 439 -41.98 -4.75 -1.76
N GLN A 440 -43.09 -5.31 -1.28
CA GLN A 440 -43.11 -6.62 -0.60
C GLN A 440 -42.78 -7.75 -1.58
N LEU A 441 -43.47 -7.78 -2.73
CA LEU A 441 -43.21 -8.76 -3.78
C LEU A 441 -41.80 -8.61 -4.37
N ALA A 442 -41.32 -7.37 -4.52
CA ALA A 442 -39.95 -7.11 -4.93
C ALA A 442 -38.93 -7.72 -3.96
N GLN A 443 -39.15 -7.58 -2.65
CA GLN A 443 -38.29 -8.16 -1.63
C GLN A 443 -38.29 -9.69 -1.70
N GLU A 444 -39.46 -10.33 -1.72
CA GLU A 444 -39.55 -11.79 -1.81
C GLU A 444 -38.84 -12.33 -3.04
N ALA A 445 -38.99 -11.65 -4.18
CA ALA A 445 -38.32 -12.03 -5.41
C ALA A 445 -36.78 -11.87 -5.30
N PHE A 446 -36.28 -10.78 -4.72
CA PHE A 446 -34.84 -10.61 -4.52
C PHE A 446 -34.26 -11.60 -3.50
N ASP A 447 -34.97 -11.91 -2.41
CA ASP A 447 -34.51 -12.88 -1.41
C ASP A 447 -34.48 -14.30 -1.97
N ARG A 448 -35.44 -14.67 -2.82
CA ARG A 448 -35.38 -15.94 -3.58
C ARG A 448 -34.23 -15.96 -4.58
N ALA A 449 -34.00 -14.88 -5.32
CA ALA A 449 -32.88 -14.81 -6.25
C ALA A 449 -31.53 -14.99 -5.51
N ARG A 450 -31.37 -14.35 -4.35
CA ARG A 450 -30.15 -14.45 -3.52
C ARG A 450 -29.96 -15.81 -2.87
N SER A 451 -31.04 -16.48 -2.48
CA SER A 451 -30.95 -17.81 -1.87
C SER A 451 -30.56 -18.89 -2.89
N ILE A 452 -30.98 -18.70 -4.15
CA ILE A 452 -30.63 -19.58 -5.26
C ILE A 452 -29.22 -19.28 -5.75
N ASP A 453 -28.92 -18.03 -6.10
CA ASP A 453 -27.61 -17.60 -6.61
C ASP A 453 -27.15 -16.28 -5.97
N PRO A 454 -26.32 -16.36 -4.92
CA PRO A 454 -25.73 -15.18 -4.29
C PRO A 454 -24.77 -14.39 -5.18
N SER A 455 -24.32 -14.97 -6.31
CA SER A 455 -23.37 -14.34 -7.24
C SER A 455 -24.02 -13.38 -8.23
N LEU A 456 -25.35 -13.24 -8.22
CA LEU A 456 -26.04 -12.22 -9.03
C LEU A 456 -26.00 -10.85 -8.35
N ALA A 457 -25.53 -9.82 -9.05
CA ALA A 457 -25.44 -8.46 -8.51
C ALA A 457 -26.81 -7.76 -8.36
N LEU A 458 -27.74 -8.00 -9.30
CA LEU A 458 -29.01 -7.28 -9.38
C LEU A 458 -29.87 -7.38 -8.10
N PRO A 459 -30.02 -8.56 -7.46
CA PRO A 459 -30.74 -8.66 -6.20
C PRO A 459 -30.11 -7.85 -5.05
N TRP A 460 -28.78 -7.86 -4.93
CA TRP A 460 -28.07 -7.07 -3.92
C TRP A 460 -28.27 -5.57 -4.14
N ALA A 461 -28.18 -5.11 -5.40
CA ALA A 461 -28.46 -3.72 -5.76
C ALA A 461 -29.93 -3.35 -5.49
N GLY A 462 -30.87 -4.22 -5.84
CA GLY A 462 -32.30 -4.05 -5.60
C GLY A 462 -32.63 -3.86 -4.12
N MET A 463 -32.03 -4.68 -3.25
CA MET A 463 -32.20 -4.59 -1.80
C MET A 463 -31.60 -3.31 -1.20
N SER A 464 -30.45 -2.86 -1.70
CA SER A 464 -29.80 -1.63 -1.21
C SER A 464 -30.62 -0.37 -1.48
N ALA A 465 -31.37 -0.37 -2.58
CA ALA A 465 -31.95 0.85 -3.11
C ALA A 465 -33.35 1.19 -2.53
N ASP A 466 -33.86 0.36 -1.59
CA ASP A 466 -35.11 0.59 -0.85
C ASP A 466 -34.88 1.05 0.61
N SER A 467 -33.66 1.46 0.96
CA SER A 467 -33.22 1.84 2.32
C SER A 467 -34.17 2.79 3.06
N TYR A 468 -34.65 3.84 2.38
CA TYR A 468 -35.54 4.86 2.95
C TYR A 468 -36.94 4.37 3.33
N THR A 469 -37.35 3.22 2.81
CA THR A 469 -38.73 2.72 2.96
C THR A 469 -38.83 1.56 3.93
N ARG A 470 -37.70 1.05 4.42
CA ARG A 470 -37.60 -0.26 5.06
C ARG A 470 -37.10 -0.25 6.51
N ASP A 471 -36.89 0.91 7.14
CA ASP A 471 -36.18 1.02 8.43
C ASP A 471 -34.82 0.26 8.45
N ILE A 472 -34.30 -0.11 7.27
CA ILE A 472 -32.99 -0.74 7.10
C ILE A 472 -31.96 0.32 7.42
N LYS A 473 -31.04 0.00 8.33
CA LYS A 473 -29.93 0.89 8.66
C LYS A 473 -29.17 1.21 7.38
N VAL A 474 -28.88 2.49 7.17
CA VAL A 474 -28.17 2.98 5.97
C VAL A 474 -26.88 2.19 5.70
N ASP A 475 -26.22 1.71 6.76
CA ASP A 475 -25.03 0.87 6.69
C ASP A 475 -25.26 -0.50 6.03
N GLU A 476 -26.39 -1.16 6.30
CA GLU A 476 -26.73 -2.44 5.68
C GLU A 476 -27.01 -2.28 4.18
N ALA A 477 -27.66 -1.18 3.80
CA ALA A 477 -27.88 -0.83 2.40
C ALA A 477 -26.56 -0.54 1.68
N TYR A 478 -25.64 0.19 2.32
CA TYR A 478 -24.29 0.44 1.81
C TYR A 478 -23.54 -0.87 1.55
N GLU A 479 -23.53 -1.81 2.50
CA GLU A 479 -22.88 -3.10 2.35
C GLU A 479 -23.51 -3.95 1.23
N CYS A 480 -24.83 -3.97 1.12
CA CYS A 480 -25.51 -4.66 0.01
C CYS A 480 -25.13 -4.08 -1.35
N CYS A 481 -25.07 -2.75 -1.46
CA CYS A 481 -24.66 -2.08 -2.69
C CYS A 481 -23.18 -2.35 -3.01
N LEU A 482 -22.32 -2.36 -1.99
CA LEU A 482 -20.90 -2.66 -2.14
C LEU A 482 -20.71 -4.07 -2.68
N ARG A 483 -21.47 -5.06 -2.18
CA ARG A 483 -21.47 -6.42 -2.72
C ARG A 483 -21.92 -6.45 -4.18
N ALA A 484 -22.97 -5.73 -4.55
CA ALA A 484 -23.43 -5.65 -5.93
C ALA A 484 -22.34 -5.10 -6.87
N VAL A 485 -21.62 -4.05 -6.46
CA VAL A 485 -20.52 -3.45 -7.23
C VAL A 485 -19.32 -4.38 -7.35
N GLN A 486 -18.98 -5.11 -6.28
CA GLN A 486 -17.89 -6.11 -6.30
C GLN A 486 -18.16 -7.27 -7.26
N ILE A 487 -19.43 -7.68 -7.36
CA ILE A 487 -19.86 -8.74 -8.27
C ILE A 487 -19.88 -8.23 -9.72
N MET A 488 -20.53 -7.10 -9.97
CA MET A 488 -20.69 -6.55 -11.32
C MET A 488 -20.58 -5.01 -11.30
N PRO A 489 -19.46 -4.43 -11.74
CA PRO A 489 -19.19 -2.99 -11.67
C PRO A 489 -19.94 -2.21 -12.77
N ILE A 490 -21.26 -2.15 -12.68
CA ILE A 490 -22.12 -1.30 -13.54
C ILE A 490 -22.14 0.13 -12.99
N ALA A 491 -22.12 1.13 -13.88
CA ALA A 491 -22.15 2.54 -13.52
C ALA A 491 -23.30 2.89 -12.56
N ASP A 492 -24.51 2.39 -12.81
CA ASP A 492 -25.68 2.60 -11.94
C ASP A 492 -25.44 2.14 -10.49
N TYR A 493 -24.84 0.96 -10.32
CA TYR A 493 -24.56 0.40 -8.99
C TYR A 493 -23.44 1.18 -8.30
N GLN A 494 -22.43 1.61 -9.05
CA GLN A 494 -21.31 2.40 -8.55
C GLN A 494 -21.74 3.81 -8.11
N ILE A 495 -22.61 4.45 -8.90
CA ILE A 495 -23.25 5.73 -8.55
C ILE A 495 -24.15 5.55 -7.33
N GLY A 496 -24.95 4.47 -7.29
CA GLY A 496 -25.78 4.09 -6.14
C GLY A 496 -24.97 3.91 -4.86
N LEU A 497 -23.82 3.24 -4.94
CA LEU A 497 -22.89 3.04 -3.82
C LEU A 497 -22.37 4.37 -3.29
N ALA A 498 -21.97 5.29 -4.18
CA ALA A 498 -21.49 6.61 -3.77
C ALA A 498 -22.59 7.47 -3.13
N ASN A 499 -23.83 7.39 -3.62
CA ASN A 499 -24.98 8.02 -2.98
C ASN A 499 -25.24 7.48 -1.57
N LEU A 500 -25.17 6.15 -1.39
CA LEU A 500 -25.31 5.53 -0.06
C LEU A 500 -24.11 5.82 0.86
N ALA A 501 -22.91 5.97 0.29
CA ALA A 501 -21.71 6.38 1.02
C ALA A 501 -21.81 7.80 1.58
N LEU A 502 -22.46 8.70 0.84
CA LEU A 502 -22.75 10.06 1.29
C LEU A 502 -23.66 10.08 2.52
N LEU A 503 -24.61 9.14 2.60
CA LEU A 503 -25.55 9.03 3.72
C LEU A 503 -24.95 8.30 4.93
N SER A 504 -24.14 7.26 4.70
CA SER A 504 -23.47 6.48 5.76
C SER A 504 -22.21 7.16 6.31
N GLY A 505 -21.68 8.18 5.64
CA GLY A 505 -20.45 8.88 6.06
C GLY A 505 -19.14 8.21 5.56
N ASN A 506 -19.23 7.20 4.70
CA ASN A 506 -18.09 6.41 4.19
C ASN A 506 -17.51 6.94 2.87
N LEU A 507 -17.81 8.20 2.50
CA LEU A 507 -17.47 8.78 1.20
C LEU A 507 -15.96 8.84 0.92
N SER A 508 -15.12 8.98 1.96
CA SER A 508 -13.66 9.05 1.82
C SER A 508 -13.00 7.69 1.51
N SER A 509 -13.76 6.58 1.59
CA SER A 509 -13.26 5.22 1.41
C SER A 509 -12.60 5.01 0.03
N SER A 510 -11.62 4.09 -0.02
CA SER A 510 -10.93 3.71 -1.26
C SER A 510 -11.86 3.01 -2.26
N GLN A 511 -12.79 2.20 -1.76
CA GLN A 511 -13.75 1.45 -2.55
C GLN A 511 -14.70 2.37 -3.33
N VAL A 512 -15.27 3.38 -2.66
CA VAL A 512 -16.16 4.36 -3.30
C VAL A 512 -15.42 5.18 -4.36
N PHE A 513 -14.19 5.61 -4.06
CA PHE A 513 -13.37 6.35 -5.02
C PHE A 513 -13.06 5.57 -6.30
N GLY A 514 -12.70 4.29 -6.17
CA GLY A 514 -12.49 3.42 -7.34
C GLY A 514 -13.77 3.24 -8.15
N ALA A 515 -14.88 2.97 -7.47
CA ALA A 515 -16.19 2.77 -8.09
C ALA A 515 -16.67 3.99 -8.89
N VAL A 516 -16.59 5.20 -8.31
CA VAL A 516 -17.05 6.43 -8.98
C VAL A 516 -16.20 6.76 -10.21
N ARG A 517 -14.88 6.56 -10.13
CA ARG A 517 -13.99 6.76 -11.30
C ARG A 517 -14.28 5.77 -12.43
N GLN A 518 -14.60 4.52 -12.11
CA GLN A 518 -15.03 3.54 -13.11
C GLN A 518 -16.38 3.91 -13.72
N ALA A 519 -17.32 4.41 -12.91
CA ALA A 519 -18.63 4.84 -13.39
C ALA A 519 -18.51 5.98 -14.40
N LEU A 520 -17.62 6.95 -14.14
CA LEU A 520 -17.32 8.05 -15.05
C LEU A 520 -16.83 7.58 -16.43
N GLN A 521 -15.96 6.57 -16.47
CA GLN A 521 -15.46 6.01 -17.73
C GLN A 521 -16.57 5.34 -18.54
N ARG A 522 -17.57 4.73 -17.90
CA ARG A 522 -18.63 3.99 -18.60
C ARG A 522 -19.83 4.86 -18.96
N ALA A 523 -20.05 5.92 -18.21
CA ALA A 523 -21.25 6.74 -18.31
C ALA A 523 -20.92 8.24 -18.22
N PRO A 524 -20.06 8.77 -19.12
CA PRO A 524 -19.57 10.15 -19.08
C PRO A 524 -20.68 11.19 -19.37
N HIS A 525 -21.88 10.75 -19.73
CA HIS A 525 -23.04 11.60 -19.97
C HIS A 525 -23.86 11.87 -18.70
N TYR A 526 -23.64 11.14 -17.59
CA TYR A 526 -24.36 11.38 -16.34
C TYR A 526 -23.69 12.48 -15.51
N PRO A 527 -24.31 13.65 -15.33
CA PRO A 527 -23.74 14.71 -14.50
C PRO A 527 -23.60 14.31 -13.03
N GLU A 528 -24.42 13.38 -12.54
CA GLU A 528 -24.36 12.86 -11.17
C GLU A 528 -23.03 12.20 -10.86
N SER A 529 -22.43 11.50 -11.84
CA SER A 529 -21.16 10.81 -11.68
C SER A 529 -20.00 11.78 -11.39
N TYR A 530 -19.95 12.91 -12.09
CA TYR A 530 -18.96 13.96 -11.89
C TYR A 530 -19.18 14.69 -10.55
N ASN A 531 -20.43 14.99 -10.21
CA ASN A 531 -20.77 15.63 -8.94
C ASN A 531 -20.35 14.76 -7.73
N LEU A 532 -20.65 13.45 -7.77
CA LEU A 532 -20.24 12.51 -6.73
C LEU A 532 -18.73 12.37 -6.65
N ASN A 533 -18.03 12.35 -7.79
CA ASN A 533 -16.57 12.31 -7.80
C ASN A 533 -15.97 13.55 -7.14
N GLY A 534 -16.51 14.73 -7.46
CA GLY A 534 -16.15 15.99 -6.81
C GLY A 534 -16.34 15.91 -5.28
N LEU A 535 -17.45 15.34 -4.82
CA LEU A 535 -17.71 15.16 -3.39
C LEU A 535 -16.73 14.19 -2.72
N VAL A 536 -16.31 13.13 -3.41
CA VAL A 536 -15.30 12.19 -2.91
C VAL A 536 -13.92 12.87 -2.77
N TYR A 537 -13.51 13.68 -3.74
CA TYR A 537 -12.27 14.47 -3.62
C TYR A 537 -12.37 15.51 -2.51
N GLU A 538 -13.53 16.15 -2.35
CA GLU A 538 -13.78 17.09 -1.26
C GLU A 538 -13.64 16.40 0.11
N ALA A 539 -14.19 15.19 0.27
CA ALA A 539 -14.04 14.36 1.47
C ALA A 539 -12.60 13.90 1.73
N ARG A 540 -11.73 13.97 0.72
CA ARG A 540 -10.28 13.67 0.81
C ARG A 540 -9.41 14.93 0.87
N HIS A 541 -10.03 16.11 0.99
CA HIS A 541 -9.38 17.42 1.06
C HIS A 541 -8.61 17.85 -0.21
N ASP A 542 -8.93 17.26 -1.37
CA ASP A 542 -8.39 17.70 -2.66
C ASP A 542 -9.38 18.64 -3.36
N TYR A 543 -9.42 19.89 -2.90
CA TYR A 543 -10.41 20.87 -3.34
C TYR A 543 -10.17 21.38 -4.77
N HIS A 544 -8.93 21.33 -5.26
CA HIS A 544 -8.60 21.75 -6.62
C HIS A 544 -9.18 20.77 -7.65
N THR A 545 -8.97 19.47 -7.47
CA THR A 545 -9.54 18.47 -8.38
C THR A 545 -11.06 18.39 -8.24
N ALA A 546 -11.60 18.53 -7.02
CA ALA A 546 -13.05 18.61 -6.81
C ALA A 546 -13.69 19.71 -7.65
N ALA A 547 -13.10 20.92 -7.69
CA ALA A 547 -13.59 22.04 -8.51
C ALA A 547 -13.62 21.70 -10.01
N ILE A 548 -12.61 21.00 -10.53
CA ILE A 548 -12.56 20.55 -11.93
C ILE A 548 -13.74 19.62 -12.22
N TYR A 549 -13.98 18.61 -11.38
CA TYR A 549 -15.08 17.68 -11.59
C TYR A 549 -16.47 18.35 -11.48
N TYR A 550 -16.64 19.36 -10.64
CA TYR A 550 -17.88 20.12 -10.62
C TYR A 550 -18.09 20.97 -11.87
N ARG A 551 -17.04 21.56 -12.46
CA ARG A 551 -17.13 22.22 -13.77
C ARG A 551 -17.54 21.23 -14.86
N LEU A 552 -16.95 20.04 -14.87
CA LEU A 552 -17.34 18.97 -15.79
C LEU A 552 -18.79 18.50 -15.58
N ALA A 553 -19.27 18.48 -14.34
CA ALA A 553 -20.66 18.19 -14.03
C ALA A 553 -21.62 19.26 -14.61
N GLN A 554 -21.24 20.54 -14.55
CA GLN A 554 -21.99 21.63 -15.18
C GLN A 554 -22.00 21.51 -16.71
N SER A 555 -20.85 21.25 -17.33
CA SER A 555 -20.77 21.07 -18.80
C SER A 555 -21.60 19.88 -19.27
N ALA A 556 -21.66 18.79 -18.49
CA ALA A 556 -22.53 17.65 -18.78
C ALA A 556 -24.03 18.01 -18.72
N ILE A 557 -24.45 18.85 -17.76
CA ILE A 557 -25.83 19.35 -17.68
C ILE A 557 -26.18 20.20 -18.89
N CYS A 558 -25.31 21.16 -19.24
CA CYS A 558 -25.52 22.08 -20.34
C CYS A 558 -25.55 21.37 -21.70
N ALA A 559 -24.67 20.39 -21.91
CA ALA A 559 -24.57 19.65 -23.17
C ALA A 559 -25.83 18.80 -23.49
N LEU A 560 -26.50 18.27 -22.47
CA LEU A 560 -27.62 17.32 -22.61
C LEU A 560 -29.00 17.94 -22.38
N GLY A 561 -29.10 19.15 -21.84
CA GLY A 561 -30.37 19.85 -21.60
C GLY A 561 -31.32 19.14 -20.60
N ARG A 562 -30.82 18.14 -19.85
CA ARG A 562 -31.60 17.29 -18.94
C ARG A 562 -31.49 17.65 -17.45
N GLY A 563 -30.78 18.73 -17.11
CA GLY A 563 -30.61 19.13 -15.71
C GLY A 563 -31.84 19.81 -15.13
N SER A 564 -32.29 19.35 -13.95
CA SER A 564 -33.20 20.12 -13.12
C SER A 564 -32.50 21.41 -12.65
N LYS A 565 -33.22 22.53 -12.52
CA LYS A 565 -32.64 23.75 -11.92
C LYS A 565 -32.07 23.51 -10.52
N SER A 566 -32.62 22.55 -9.78
CA SER A 566 -32.12 22.09 -8.47
C SER A 566 -30.75 21.40 -8.55
N SER A 567 -30.53 20.51 -9.51
CA SER A 567 -29.24 19.80 -9.64
C SER A 567 -28.12 20.75 -10.04
N LEU A 568 -28.42 21.73 -10.91
CA LEU A 568 -27.46 22.78 -11.28
C LEU A 568 -27.10 23.65 -10.07
N ARG A 569 -28.09 24.05 -9.26
CA ARG A 569 -27.86 24.77 -8.01
C ARG A 569 -26.92 24.01 -7.07
N ASP A 570 -27.18 22.73 -6.83
CA ASP A 570 -26.40 21.93 -5.88
C ASP A 570 -24.94 21.77 -6.35
N ILE A 571 -24.73 21.55 -7.66
CA ILE A 571 -23.39 21.48 -8.27
C ILE A 571 -22.65 22.82 -8.19
N SER A 572 -23.29 23.93 -8.58
CA SER A 572 -22.68 25.27 -8.48
C SER A 572 -22.35 25.65 -7.03
N THR A 573 -23.19 25.23 -6.06
CA THR A 573 -22.92 25.45 -4.63
C THR A 573 -21.72 24.64 -4.17
N ASN A 574 -21.59 23.39 -4.61
CA ASN A 574 -20.43 22.54 -4.33
C ASN A 574 -19.14 23.08 -5.00
N LEU A 575 -19.25 23.59 -6.23
CA LEU A 575 -18.16 24.24 -6.95
C LEU A 575 -17.66 25.47 -6.21
N ALA A 576 -18.56 26.40 -5.84
CA ALA A 576 -18.21 27.59 -5.09
C ALA A 576 -17.56 27.25 -3.73
N ARG A 577 -18.07 26.23 -3.04
CA ARG A 577 -17.49 25.72 -1.78
C ARG A 577 -16.06 25.23 -1.98
N SER A 578 -15.82 24.43 -3.02
CA SER A 578 -14.52 23.84 -3.31
C SER A 578 -13.51 24.88 -3.78
N LEU A 579 -13.90 25.80 -4.66
CA LEU A 579 -13.07 26.93 -5.10
C LEU A 579 -12.64 27.81 -3.91
N CYS A 580 -13.57 28.10 -3.01
CA CYS A 580 -13.28 28.90 -1.81
C CYS A 580 -12.33 28.18 -0.84
N LYS A 581 -12.45 26.86 -0.70
CA LYS A 581 -11.53 26.04 0.10
C LYS A 581 -10.16 25.85 -0.55
N ALA A 582 -10.11 25.83 -1.88
CA ALA A 582 -8.88 25.80 -2.67
C ALA A 582 -8.12 27.15 -2.68
N GLY A 583 -8.71 28.23 -2.15
CA GLY A 583 -8.12 29.57 -2.10
C GLY A 583 -8.49 30.48 -3.29
N ASN A 584 -9.29 30.00 -4.24
CA ASN A 584 -9.77 30.76 -5.40
C ASN A 584 -11.07 31.50 -5.05
N ALA A 585 -10.97 32.48 -4.15
CA ALA A 585 -12.12 33.23 -3.64
C ALA A 585 -12.85 34.05 -4.71
N VAL A 586 -12.12 34.53 -5.73
CA VAL A 586 -12.70 35.33 -6.84
C VAL A 586 -13.68 34.50 -7.66
N ASP A 587 -13.26 33.32 -8.11
CA ASP A 587 -14.12 32.42 -8.91
C ASP A 587 -15.34 31.95 -8.11
N ALA A 588 -15.16 31.68 -6.81
CA ALA A 588 -16.27 31.33 -5.93
C ALA A 588 -17.32 32.45 -5.81
N ILE A 589 -16.91 33.72 -5.85
CA ILE A 589 -17.83 34.87 -5.87
C ILE A 589 -18.60 34.93 -7.18
N VAL A 590 -17.93 34.71 -8.31
CA VAL A 590 -18.57 34.72 -9.64
C VAL A 590 -19.70 33.67 -9.70
N GLU A 591 -19.43 32.46 -9.23
CA GLU A 591 -20.45 31.38 -9.16
C GLU A 591 -21.62 31.76 -8.23
N CYS A 592 -21.34 32.30 -7.05
CA CYS A 592 -22.39 32.74 -6.13
C CYS A 592 -23.22 33.91 -6.68
N GLU A 593 -22.60 34.86 -7.41
CA GLU A 593 -23.31 35.96 -8.07
C GLU A 593 -24.18 35.48 -9.22
N TYR A 594 -23.73 34.47 -9.95
CA TYR A 594 -24.54 33.78 -10.95
C TYR A 594 -25.80 33.17 -10.32
N LEU A 595 -25.63 32.37 -9.25
CA LEU A 595 -26.77 31.80 -8.51
C LEU A 595 -27.72 32.86 -7.92
N LYS A 596 -27.17 34.01 -7.51
CA LYS A 596 -27.94 35.14 -7.01
C LYS A 596 -28.77 35.82 -8.11
N LYS A 597 -28.20 35.99 -9.31
CA LYS A 597 -28.91 36.53 -10.49
C LYS A 597 -30.06 35.63 -10.94
N GLU A 598 -29.85 34.31 -10.91
CA GLU A 598 -30.88 33.32 -11.22
C GLU A 598 -31.94 33.17 -10.10
N GLY A 599 -31.73 33.77 -8.94
CA GLY A 599 -32.66 33.72 -7.81
C GLY A 599 -32.71 32.38 -7.08
N ILE A 600 -31.69 31.53 -7.24
CA ILE A 600 -31.66 30.16 -6.69
C ILE A 600 -30.62 30.00 -5.56
N LEU A 601 -29.95 31.09 -5.16
CA LEU A 601 -28.96 31.08 -4.10
C LEU A 601 -29.60 30.78 -2.73
N ASP A 602 -29.23 29.65 -2.14
CA ASP A 602 -29.71 29.19 -0.84
C ASP A 602 -28.88 29.76 0.33
N SER A 603 -29.27 29.42 1.56
CA SER A 603 -28.56 29.88 2.76
C SER A 603 -27.11 29.36 2.82
N LYS A 604 -26.83 28.17 2.28
CA LYS A 604 -25.47 27.60 2.21
C LYS A 604 -24.61 28.37 1.20
N GLY A 605 -25.13 28.65 0.01
CA GLY A 605 -24.48 29.49 -0.99
C GLY A 605 -24.20 30.90 -0.47
N MET A 606 -25.14 31.49 0.27
CA MET A 606 -24.93 32.78 0.93
C MET A 606 -23.81 32.76 1.99
N GLN A 607 -23.63 31.67 2.74
CA GLN A 607 -22.48 31.52 3.64
C GLN A 607 -21.16 31.47 2.86
N ILE A 608 -21.10 30.69 1.78
CA ILE A 608 -19.91 30.60 0.91
C ILE A 608 -19.57 31.98 0.34
N TYR A 609 -20.57 32.72 -0.15
CA TYR A 609 -20.42 34.08 -0.66
C TYR A 609 -19.87 35.05 0.39
N ALA A 610 -20.40 35.03 1.62
CA ALA A 610 -19.90 35.87 2.71
C ALA A 610 -18.46 35.51 3.09
N PHE A 611 -18.11 34.22 3.08
CA PHE A 611 -16.78 33.75 3.42
C PHE A 611 -15.73 34.09 2.34
N SER A 612 -16.08 33.93 1.06
CA SER A 612 -15.19 34.31 -0.05
C SER A 612 -14.96 35.82 -0.11
N LEU A 613 -15.98 36.64 0.16
CA LEU A 613 -15.82 38.10 0.30
C LEU A 613 -14.88 38.47 1.47
N TRP A 614 -14.94 37.73 2.58
CA TRP A 614 -14.05 37.92 3.72
C TRP A 614 -12.60 37.55 3.38
N GLN A 615 -12.36 36.46 2.65
CA GLN A 615 -11.03 36.08 2.16
C GLN A 615 -10.38 37.17 1.29
N LEU A 616 -11.18 37.94 0.53
CA LEU A 616 -10.72 39.08 -0.27
C LEU A 616 -10.65 40.42 0.50
N GLY A 617 -11.00 40.44 1.78
CA GLY A 617 -10.96 41.65 2.63
C GLY A 617 -12.09 42.67 2.41
N LYS A 618 -13.20 42.29 1.75
CA LYS A 618 -14.33 43.21 1.45
C LYS A 618 -15.34 43.30 2.61
N ASN A 619 -14.91 43.86 3.75
CA ASN A 619 -15.65 43.81 5.02
C ASN A 619 -17.09 44.38 4.99
N ASP A 620 -17.37 45.44 4.23
CA ASP A 620 -18.71 46.05 4.18
C ASP A 620 -19.74 45.13 3.49
N LEU A 621 -19.33 44.50 2.39
CA LEU A 621 -20.17 43.55 1.64
C LEU A 621 -20.42 42.29 2.47
N VAL A 622 -19.42 41.84 3.22
CA VAL A 622 -19.55 40.73 4.17
C VAL A 622 -20.63 41.02 5.21
N LEU A 623 -20.61 42.19 5.85
CA LEU A 623 -21.61 42.56 6.86
C LEU A 623 -23.02 42.64 6.26
N SER A 624 -23.16 43.07 4.99
CA SER A 624 -24.45 43.06 4.30
C SER A 624 -24.97 41.64 4.05
N ALA A 625 -24.11 40.71 3.63
CA ALA A 625 -24.45 39.31 3.41
C ALA A 625 -24.78 38.59 4.73
N VAL A 626 -24.11 38.94 5.82
CA VAL A 626 -24.42 38.43 7.16
C VAL A 626 -25.78 38.93 7.65
N ARG A 627 -26.17 40.17 7.36
CA ARG A 627 -27.50 40.70 7.72
C ARG A 627 -28.62 39.98 6.96
N THR A 628 -28.44 39.72 5.67
CA THR A 628 -29.43 38.96 4.87
C THR A 628 -29.53 37.51 5.32
N LEU A 629 -28.40 36.87 5.65
CA LEU A 629 -28.40 35.57 6.31
C LEU A 629 -29.17 35.60 7.63
N ALA A 630 -28.88 36.56 8.51
CA ALA A 630 -29.55 36.69 9.80
C ALA A 630 -31.07 36.85 9.67
N SER A 631 -31.56 37.59 8.67
CA SER A 631 -33.01 37.72 8.42
C SER A 631 -33.68 36.42 7.96
N SER A 632 -32.94 35.50 7.35
CA SER A 632 -33.46 34.20 6.87
C SER A 632 -33.36 33.08 7.90
N VAL A 633 -32.70 33.28 9.04
CA VAL A 633 -32.48 32.24 10.06
C VAL A 633 -33.78 31.66 10.62
N LEU A 634 -34.82 32.49 10.79
CA LEU A 634 -36.10 32.03 11.38
C LEU A 634 -36.95 31.18 10.42
N SER A 635 -36.69 31.24 9.11
CA SER A 635 -37.40 30.47 8.09
C SER A 635 -36.69 29.17 7.70
N LEU A 636 -35.57 28.85 8.34
CA LEU A 636 -34.73 27.69 8.01
C LEU A 636 -35.07 26.44 8.83
N GLU A 637 -34.75 25.26 8.30
CA GLU A 637 -34.83 23.99 9.04
C GLU A 637 -33.92 24.01 10.27
N LYS A 638 -34.39 23.43 11.39
CA LYS A 638 -33.71 23.43 12.70
C LYS A 638 -32.23 22.99 12.65
N THR A 639 -31.87 22.05 11.78
CA THR A 639 -30.49 21.53 11.61
C THR A 639 -29.57 22.56 10.93
N SER A 640 -30.10 23.30 9.96
CA SER A 640 -29.35 24.33 9.22
C SER A 640 -29.19 25.64 10.00
N VAL A 641 -30.13 25.92 10.91
CA VAL A 641 -30.11 27.09 11.81
C VAL A 641 -28.84 27.14 12.66
N ALA A 642 -28.47 26.02 13.29
CA ALA A 642 -27.25 25.92 14.10
C ALA A 642 -25.98 26.21 13.28
N GLY A 643 -25.91 25.68 12.05
CA GLY A 643 -24.81 25.94 11.13
C GLY A 643 -24.70 27.42 10.77
N CYS A 644 -25.81 28.05 10.35
CA CYS A 644 -25.87 29.47 10.01
C CYS A 644 -25.43 30.38 11.18
N ILE A 645 -25.93 30.14 12.39
CA ILE A 645 -25.58 30.97 13.55
C ILE A 645 -24.11 30.81 13.90
N SER A 646 -23.60 29.57 13.92
CA SER A 646 -22.19 29.31 14.20
C SER A 646 -21.27 30.05 13.21
N PHE A 647 -21.66 30.09 11.94
CA PHE A 647 -20.98 30.81 10.89
C PHE A 647 -21.03 32.33 11.11
N ILE A 648 -22.22 32.90 11.35
CA ILE A 648 -22.41 34.33 11.62
C ILE A 648 -21.54 34.79 12.80
N CYS A 649 -21.56 34.06 13.91
CA CYS A 649 -20.78 34.41 15.11
C CYS A 649 -19.26 34.42 14.84
N ARG A 650 -18.74 33.39 14.13
CA ARG A 650 -17.32 33.32 13.76
C ARG A 650 -16.92 34.48 12.85
N LEU A 651 -17.74 34.75 11.84
CA LEU A 651 -17.40 35.73 10.82
C LEU A 651 -17.51 37.16 11.34
N LEU A 652 -18.50 37.46 12.19
CA LEU A 652 -18.57 38.72 12.93
C LEU A 652 -17.34 38.92 13.82
N TYR A 653 -16.88 37.89 14.52
CA TYR A 653 -15.66 37.97 15.33
C TYR A 653 -14.44 38.33 14.47
N TYR A 654 -14.24 37.69 13.32
CA TYR A 654 -13.10 37.98 12.44
C TYR A 654 -13.15 39.35 11.76
N VAL A 655 -14.34 39.85 11.41
CA VAL A 655 -14.48 41.15 10.70
C VAL A 655 -14.53 42.33 11.67
N SER A 656 -15.35 42.23 12.70
CA SER A 656 -15.71 43.36 13.57
C SER A 656 -15.04 43.31 14.95
N GLY A 657 -14.36 42.21 15.26
CA GLY A 657 -13.69 42.00 16.53
C GLY A 657 -14.59 41.37 17.60
N GLN A 658 -14.02 41.20 18.78
CA GLN A 658 -14.63 40.47 19.88
C GLN A 658 -15.85 41.18 20.48
N GLU A 659 -15.76 42.48 20.71
CA GLU A 659 -16.76 43.25 21.45
C GLU A 659 -18.10 43.39 20.69
N SER A 660 -18.02 43.57 19.37
CA SER A 660 -19.18 43.62 18.48
C SER A 660 -19.84 42.25 18.32
N ALA A 661 -19.05 41.17 18.25
CA ALA A 661 -19.58 39.80 18.20
C ALA A 661 -20.35 39.47 19.49
N ILE A 662 -19.82 39.83 20.66
CA ILE A 662 -20.49 39.66 21.95
C ILE A 662 -21.81 40.44 21.98
N LYS A 663 -21.81 41.72 21.57
CA LYS A 663 -23.03 42.55 21.49
C LYS A 663 -24.11 41.99 20.55
N SER A 664 -23.71 41.30 19.47
CA SER A 664 -24.66 40.64 18.57
C SER A 664 -25.21 39.34 19.15
N ILE A 665 -24.36 38.53 19.80
CA ILE A 665 -24.77 37.27 20.44
C ILE A 665 -25.77 37.53 21.57
N THR A 666 -25.55 38.55 22.40
CA THR A 666 -26.47 38.89 23.51
C THR A 666 -27.83 39.40 23.04
N LYS A 667 -27.94 39.88 21.80
CA LYS A 667 -29.21 40.31 21.17
C LYS A 667 -30.00 39.16 20.53
N MET A 668 -29.39 37.99 20.32
CA MET A 668 -30.06 36.86 19.70
C MET A 668 -30.93 36.08 20.71
N PRO A 669 -32.07 35.49 20.29
CA PRO A 669 -32.91 34.66 21.15
C PRO A 669 -32.14 33.46 21.74
N LYS A 670 -32.34 33.19 23.04
CA LYS A 670 -31.64 32.10 23.76
C LYS A 670 -31.96 30.71 23.20
N ASP A 671 -33.14 30.51 22.62
CA ASP A 671 -33.58 29.21 22.06
C ASP A 671 -32.74 28.76 20.85
N LEU A 672 -32.10 29.71 20.16
CA LEU A 672 -31.23 29.43 19.01
C LEU A 672 -29.88 28.79 19.41
N PHE A 673 -29.55 28.79 20.70
CA PHE A 673 -28.27 28.29 21.23
C PHE A 673 -28.36 26.86 21.80
N GLN A 674 -29.48 26.15 21.58
CA GLN A 674 -29.71 24.78 22.05
C GLN A 674 -29.00 23.67 21.23
N SER A 675 -27.99 24.03 20.42
CA SER A 675 -27.20 23.10 19.61
C SER A 675 -25.78 23.00 20.12
N SER A 676 -25.22 21.78 20.17
CA SER A 676 -23.82 21.53 20.55
C SER A 676 -22.84 22.38 19.74
N LYS A 677 -22.99 22.45 18.41
CA LYS A 677 -22.11 23.24 17.51
C LYS A 677 -22.09 24.73 17.84
N VAL A 678 -23.25 25.31 18.15
CA VAL A 678 -23.36 26.73 18.49
C VAL A 678 -22.77 26.97 19.89
N SER A 679 -23.09 26.08 20.84
CA SER A 679 -22.53 26.09 22.20
C SER A 679 -21.00 26.14 22.18
N PHE A 680 -20.36 25.31 21.33
CA PHE A 680 -18.92 25.29 21.13
C PHE A 680 -18.34 26.64 20.67
N VAL A 681 -18.95 27.26 19.65
CA VAL A 681 -18.48 28.54 19.12
C VAL A 681 -18.65 29.66 20.14
N VAL A 682 -19.80 29.73 20.80
CA VAL A 682 -20.07 30.76 21.82
C VAL A 682 -19.15 30.56 23.03
N SER A 683 -18.89 29.32 23.43
CA SER A 683 -17.95 29.00 24.51
C SER A 683 -16.51 29.35 24.16
N ALA A 684 -16.10 29.20 22.89
CA ALA A 684 -14.79 29.64 22.42
C ALA A 684 -14.66 31.18 22.44
N ILE A 685 -15.69 31.92 22.00
CA ILE A 685 -15.71 33.39 22.09
C ILE A 685 -15.71 33.84 23.56
N HIS A 686 -16.46 33.15 24.42
CA HIS A 686 -16.47 33.39 25.87
C HIS A 686 -15.11 33.06 26.52
N ALA A 687 -14.36 32.08 26.02
CA ALA A 687 -13.03 31.77 26.51
C ALA A 687 -12.05 32.94 26.30
N LEU A 688 -12.26 33.73 25.25
CA LEU A 688 -11.51 34.95 24.96
C LEU A 688 -12.07 36.19 25.68
N ASP A 689 -13.30 36.13 26.18
CA ASP A 689 -13.98 37.21 26.90
C ASP A 689 -13.43 37.40 28.32
N GLN A 690 -12.69 38.51 28.50
CA GLN A 690 -12.12 38.91 29.78
C GLN A 690 -13.19 39.40 30.77
N HIS A 691 -14.37 39.82 30.31
CA HIS A 691 -15.41 40.44 31.13
C HIS A 691 -16.60 39.50 31.42
N ASN A 692 -16.54 38.24 30.95
CA ASN A 692 -17.54 37.18 31.17
C ASN A 692 -18.99 37.59 30.82
N GLN A 693 -19.18 38.46 29.82
CA GLN A 693 -20.50 38.96 29.42
C GLN A 693 -21.39 37.86 28.83
N LEU A 694 -20.79 36.79 28.28
CA LEU A 694 -21.50 35.66 27.68
C LEU A 694 -21.84 34.51 28.65
N ASP A 695 -21.52 34.63 29.94
CA ASP A 695 -21.61 33.50 30.90
C ASP A 695 -23.06 32.98 31.06
N SER A 696 -24.06 33.88 30.96
CA SER A 696 -25.49 33.51 31.00
C SER A 696 -25.97 32.71 29.78
N VAL A 697 -25.33 32.85 28.62
CA VAL A 697 -25.66 32.13 27.37
C VAL A 697 -24.90 30.80 27.30
N VAL A 698 -23.65 30.79 27.77
CA VAL A 698 -22.82 29.59 27.86
C VAL A 698 -23.38 28.60 28.88
N SER A 699 -23.81 29.08 30.06
CA SER A 699 -24.43 28.22 31.08
C SER A 699 -25.71 27.55 30.58
N SER A 700 -26.57 28.26 29.85
CA SER A 700 -27.81 27.70 29.29
C SER A 700 -27.58 26.72 28.13
N SER A 701 -26.46 26.83 27.40
CA SER A 701 -26.19 25.99 26.22
C SER A 701 -25.41 24.71 26.54
N ARG A 702 -24.86 24.56 27.76
CA ARG A 702 -24.14 23.35 28.19
C ARG A 702 -25.03 22.10 28.34
N SER A 703 -26.34 22.27 28.55
CA SER A 703 -27.30 21.16 28.61
C SER A 703 -27.52 20.45 27.27
N SER A 704 -27.04 21.02 26.16
CA SER A 704 -27.23 20.49 24.81
C SER A 704 -26.13 19.52 24.32
N LEU A 705 -25.08 19.29 25.12
CA LEU A 705 -23.96 18.40 24.77
C LEU A 705 -24.34 16.96 25.07
N THR A 706 -24.35 16.10 24.05
CA THR A 706 -24.83 14.71 24.18
C THR A 706 -23.75 13.68 23.92
N SER A 707 -22.76 13.97 23.05
CA SER A 707 -21.68 13.02 22.76
C SER A 707 -20.50 13.18 23.70
N THR A 708 -19.81 12.08 23.99
CA THR A 708 -18.60 12.05 24.82
C THR A 708 -17.47 12.89 24.22
N GLU A 709 -17.33 12.89 22.89
CA GLU A 709 -16.37 13.71 22.15
C GLU A 709 -16.67 15.21 22.30
N GLU A 710 -17.93 15.62 22.14
CA GLU A 710 -18.36 17.01 22.35
C GLU A 710 -18.12 17.46 23.80
N ILE A 711 -18.35 16.59 24.78
CA ILE A 711 -18.07 16.90 26.19
C ILE A 711 -16.56 17.07 26.42
N THR A 712 -15.74 16.19 25.83
CA THR A 712 -14.27 16.30 25.94
C THR A 712 -13.72 17.56 25.26
N GLY A 713 -14.23 17.92 24.08
CA GLY A 713 -13.87 19.15 23.37
C GLY A 713 -14.27 20.42 24.15
N MET A 714 -15.37 20.37 24.90
CA MET A 714 -15.75 21.49 25.77
C MET A 714 -14.86 21.62 26.99
N HIS A 715 -14.46 20.52 27.62
CA HIS A 715 -13.45 20.55 28.67
C HIS A 715 -12.12 21.12 28.18
N PHE A 716 -11.76 20.85 26.92
CA PHE A 716 -10.62 21.48 26.27
C PHE A 716 -10.78 23.01 26.18
N LEU A 717 -11.89 23.51 25.62
CA LEU A 717 -12.13 24.96 25.52
C LEU A 717 -12.13 25.65 26.88
N ILE A 718 -12.68 25.00 27.91
CA ILE A 718 -12.65 25.51 29.29
C ILE A 718 -11.20 25.60 29.81
N ALA A 719 -10.39 24.57 29.55
CA ALA A 719 -8.98 24.60 29.93
C ALA A 719 -8.24 25.74 29.23
N LEU A 720 -8.43 25.94 27.92
CA LEU A 720 -7.86 27.08 27.18
C LEU A 720 -8.35 28.43 27.70
N GLY A 721 -9.65 28.58 27.98
CA GLY A 721 -10.19 29.82 28.51
C GLY A 721 -9.56 30.21 29.85
N LYS A 722 -9.28 29.22 30.71
CA LYS A 722 -8.54 29.45 31.97
C LYS A 722 -7.09 29.89 31.74
N LEU A 723 -6.48 29.55 30.60
CA LEU A 723 -5.14 30.04 30.23
C LEU A 723 -5.19 31.50 29.77
N VAL A 724 -6.10 31.82 28.84
CA VAL A 724 -6.12 33.12 28.15
C VAL A 724 -6.62 34.25 29.04
N LYS A 725 -7.63 34.00 29.91
CA LYS A 725 -8.25 35.03 30.74
C LYS A 725 -7.33 35.65 31.80
N HIS A 726 -6.23 34.98 32.17
CA HIS A 726 -5.32 35.46 33.22
C HIS A 726 -4.05 36.15 32.68
N GLY A 727 -4.00 36.47 31.37
CA GLY A 727 -2.85 37.11 30.74
C GLY A 727 -1.70 36.12 30.54
N SER A 728 -1.25 35.98 29.30
CA SER A 728 -0.25 35.00 28.84
C SER A 728 1.17 35.19 29.39
N GLU A 729 1.38 36.12 30.31
CA GLU A 729 2.70 36.39 30.91
C GLU A 729 2.93 35.66 32.24
N SER A 730 1.88 35.12 32.88
CA SER A 730 1.98 34.45 34.17
C SER A 730 1.81 32.92 34.08
N CYS A 731 2.75 32.16 34.66
CA CYS A 731 2.69 30.69 34.75
C CYS A 731 1.45 30.18 35.52
N LEU A 732 0.80 31.06 36.29
CA LEU A 732 -0.40 30.78 37.10
C LEU A 732 -1.61 30.33 36.26
N GLY A 733 -1.74 30.81 35.02
CA GLY A 733 -2.81 30.37 34.12
C GLY A 733 -2.71 28.89 33.73
N ILE A 734 -1.48 28.42 33.46
CA ILE A 734 -1.19 27.04 33.04
C ILE A 734 -1.64 26.03 34.10
N GLN A 735 -1.36 26.32 35.36
CA GLN A 735 -1.70 25.43 36.48
C GLN A 735 -3.21 25.24 36.65
N ASN A 736 -4.01 26.29 36.41
CA ASN A 736 -5.47 26.21 36.47
C ASN A 736 -6.05 25.32 35.35
N GLY A 737 -5.47 25.39 34.15
CA GLY A 737 -5.81 24.50 33.03
C GLY A 737 -5.43 23.04 33.31
N VAL A 738 -4.21 22.81 33.79
CA VAL A 738 -3.71 21.47 34.18
C VAL A 738 -4.57 20.86 35.29
N ASN A 739 -4.91 21.62 36.34
CA ASN A 739 -5.76 21.14 37.43
C ASN A 739 -7.18 20.78 36.96
N HIS A 740 -7.74 21.56 36.03
CA HIS A 740 -9.02 21.23 35.40
C HIS A 740 -8.94 19.91 34.64
N LEU A 741 -7.91 19.73 33.81
CA LEU A 741 -7.74 18.54 32.98
C LEU A 741 -7.42 17.29 33.79
N ARG A 742 -6.68 17.41 34.90
CA ARG A 742 -6.46 16.31 35.85
C ARG A 742 -7.79 15.81 36.41
N LYS A 743 -8.69 16.73 36.81
CA LYS A 743 -10.04 16.36 37.26
C LYS A 743 -10.86 15.71 36.16
N THR A 744 -10.82 16.23 34.93
CA THR A 744 -11.58 15.65 33.81
C THR A 744 -11.04 14.29 33.38
N LEU A 745 -9.74 14.05 33.51
CA LEU A 745 -9.13 12.75 33.20
C LEU A 745 -9.66 11.65 34.14
N HIS A 746 -9.96 11.97 35.40
CA HIS A 746 -10.63 11.03 36.30
C HIS A 746 -12.05 10.66 35.84
N MET A 747 -12.76 11.59 35.19
CA MET A 747 -14.09 11.33 34.63
C MET A 747 -14.03 10.60 33.28
N TYR A 748 -12.99 10.84 32.48
CA TYR A 748 -12.82 10.29 31.13
C TYR A 748 -11.40 9.71 30.90
N PRO A 749 -11.05 8.58 31.56
CA PRO A 749 -9.68 8.06 31.56
C PRO A 749 -9.20 7.55 30.19
N ASN A 750 -10.12 7.14 29.32
CA ASN A 750 -9.82 6.57 28.00
C ASN A 750 -9.77 7.60 26.87
N SER A 751 -10.02 8.89 27.14
CA SER A 751 -9.99 9.92 26.11
C SER A 751 -8.55 10.25 25.70
N GLY A 752 -8.17 9.89 24.47
CA GLY A 752 -6.87 10.26 23.89
C GLY A 752 -6.68 11.78 23.78
N LEU A 753 -7.73 12.52 23.40
CA LEU A 753 -7.70 13.98 23.27
C LEU A 753 -7.36 14.68 24.61
N ILE A 754 -8.02 14.33 25.71
CA ILE A 754 -7.75 14.94 27.03
C ILE A 754 -6.32 14.63 27.49
N ARG A 755 -5.86 13.41 27.24
CA ARG A 755 -4.50 12.95 27.56
C ARG A 755 -3.42 13.68 26.76
N ASN A 756 -3.63 13.83 25.46
CA ASN A 756 -2.76 14.57 24.55
C ASN A 756 -2.76 16.07 24.91
N LEU A 757 -3.89 16.60 25.37
CA LEU A 757 -3.96 18.00 25.78
C LEU A 757 -3.26 18.29 27.11
N LEU A 758 -3.49 17.42 28.10
CA LEU A 758 -2.84 17.51 29.40
C LEU A 758 -1.32 17.44 29.21
N SER A 759 -0.85 16.49 28.40
CA SER A 759 0.58 16.38 28.08
C SER A 759 1.12 17.61 27.34
N TYR A 760 0.36 18.19 26.40
CA TYR A 760 0.76 19.45 25.76
C TYR A 760 0.91 20.60 26.76
N LEU A 761 -0.05 20.81 27.66
CA LEU A 761 0.03 21.90 28.65
C LEU A 761 1.15 21.67 29.67
N LEU A 762 1.37 20.42 30.07
CA LEU A 762 2.49 20.04 30.92
C LEU A 762 3.84 20.29 30.23
N LEU A 763 3.97 20.05 28.92
CA LEU A 763 5.18 20.42 28.15
C LEU A 763 5.39 21.93 28.02
N CYS A 764 4.30 22.71 28.00
CA CYS A 764 4.36 24.17 27.97
C CYS A 764 4.67 24.78 29.34
N SER A 765 4.55 24.01 30.43
CA SER A 765 5.02 24.45 31.74
C SER A 765 6.54 24.64 31.70
N ARG A 766 7.05 25.63 32.45
CA ARG A 766 8.50 25.83 32.60
C ARG A 766 9.12 24.85 33.60
N GLU A 767 8.37 23.84 34.05
CA GLU A 767 8.76 22.92 35.12
C GLU A 767 9.26 21.59 34.57
N TRP A 768 10.46 21.18 34.98
CA TRP A 768 11.10 19.94 34.51
C TRP A 768 10.33 18.66 34.89
N ASN A 769 9.67 18.66 36.05
CA ASN A 769 8.89 17.50 36.52
C ASN A 769 7.62 17.27 35.69
N ASP A 770 6.97 18.34 35.25
CA ASP A 770 5.75 18.28 34.45
C ASP A 770 6.03 17.74 33.04
N ILE A 771 7.21 18.02 32.47
CA ILE A 771 7.66 17.44 31.19
C ILE A 771 7.74 15.90 31.27
N HIS A 772 8.24 15.36 32.38
CA HIS A 772 8.28 13.90 32.57
C HIS A 772 6.88 13.30 32.67
N ILE A 773 5.98 13.96 33.41
CA ILE A 773 4.58 13.52 33.52
C ILE A 773 3.91 13.58 32.14
N ALA A 774 4.19 14.62 31.35
CA ALA A 774 3.65 14.76 29.99
C ALA A 774 3.98 13.58 29.09
N THR A 775 5.24 13.11 29.11
CA THR A 775 5.67 11.94 28.30
C THR A 775 5.01 10.62 28.68
N ARG A 776 4.37 10.55 29.86
CA ARG A 776 3.65 9.36 30.34
C ARG A 776 2.14 9.46 30.12
N CYS A 777 1.61 10.65 29.84
CA CYS A 777 0.17 10.88 29.74
C CYS A 777 -0.40 10.63 28.34
N PHE A 778 0.35 10.89 27.26
CA PHE A 778 -0.16 10.87 25.88
C PHE A 778 -0.46 9.45 25.36
N VAL A 779 -1.29 9.36 24.31
CA VAL A 779 -1.64 8.09 23.63
C VAL A 779 -1.43 8.27 22.12
N ILE A 780 -0.84 7.27 21.46
CA ILE A 780 -0.69 7.21 20.00
C ILE A 780 -1.69 6.17 19.47
N CYS A 781 -2.78 6.61 18.84
CA CYS A 781 -3.72 5.70 18.15
C CYS A 781 -3.38 5.59 16.66
N ALA A 782 -3.70 4.46 16.04
CA ALA A 782 -3.47 4.23 14.60
C ALA A 782 -4.30 5.15 13.69
N SER A 783 -5.39 5.72 14.20
CA SER A 783 -6.25 6.72 13.54
C SER A 783 -5.69 8.15 13.56
N ASP A 784 -4.71 8.45 14.42
CA ASP A 784 -4.26 9.83 14.71
C ASP A 784 -3.30 10.41 13.64
N PHE A 785 -3.14 9.70 12.51
CA PHE A 785 -2.49 10.26 11.31
C PHE A 785 -3.42 11.22 10.55
N GLN A 786 -4.71 11.25 10.88
CA GLN A 786 -5.63 12.27 10.35
C GLN A 786 -5.37 13.60 11.08
N LYS A 787 -4.92 14.60 10.31
CA LYS A 787 -4.70 15.96 10.80
C LYS A 787 -6.02 16.57 11.26
N GLU A 788 -6.26 16.62 12.56
CA GLU A 788 -7.12 17.68 13.09
C GLU A 788 -6.34 18.99 13.00
N GLU A 789 -6.77 19.89 12.11
CA GLU A 789 -6.04 21.04 11.56
C GLU A 789 -5.39 22.01 12.56
N ASN A 790 -5.54 21.85 13.88
CA ASN A 790 -5.05 22.82 14.86
C ASN A 790 -4.36 22.23 16.10
N PHE A 791 -4.16 20.91 16.19
CA PHE A 791 -3.52 20.29 17.36
C PHE A 791 -2.11 19.78 17.05
N LYS A 792 -1.20 19.94 18.02
CA LYS A 792 0.11 19.28 17.94
C LYS A 792 -0.11 17.77 18.00
N SER A 793 0.45 17.05 17.03
CA SER A 793 0.24 15.60 16.96
C SER A 793 0.80 14.89 18.20
N PRO A 794 0.30 13.70 18.55
CA PRO A 794 0.88 12.88 19.61
C PRO A 794 2.38 12.63 19.39
N PHE A 795 2.80 12.53 18.12
CA PHE A 795 4.20 12.40 17.73
C PHE A 795 5.02 13.67 18.01
N GLU A 796 4.44 14.87 17.89
CA GLU A 796 5.09 16.12 18.30
C GLU A 796 5.30 16.17 19.81
N ILE A 797 4.31 15.74 20.59
CA ILE A 797 4.40 15.65 22.06
C ILE A 797 5.48 14.65 22.47
N LEU A 798 5.48 13.46 21.86
CA LEU A 798 6.51 12.44 22.06
C LEU A 798 7.89 12.96 21.69
N GLY A 799 8.03 13.59 20.52
CA GLY A 799 9.31 14.08 20.03
C GLY A 799 9.87 15.23 20.88
N ALA A 800 9.04 16.19 21.27
CA ALA A 800 9.44 17.31 22.13
C ALA A 800 9.73 16.84 23.56
N GLY A 801 8.87 15.98 24.11
CA GLY A 801 9.03 15.42 25.44
C GLY A 801 10.28 14.55 25.55
N ALA A 802 10.61 13.76 24.52
CA ALA A 802 11.84 12.98 24.47
C ALA A 802 13.09 13.89 24.52
N VAL A 803 13.14 14.95 23.69
CA VAL A 803 14.25 15.92 23.70
C VAL A 803 14.43 16.55 25.08
N ALA A 804 13.34 16.91 25.75
CA ALA A 804 13.39 17.53 27.06
C ALA A 804 13.79 16.55 28.18
N CYS A 805 13.31 15.30 28.14
CA CYS A 805 13.65 14.26 29.12
C CYS A 805 15.10 13.75 28.99
N TYR A 806 15.74 13.85 27.81
CA TYR A 806 17.15 13.51 27.64
C TYR A 806 18.09 14.35 28.53
N ASN A 807 17.68 15.56 28.92
CA ASN A 807 18.50 16.48 29.72
C ASN A 807 18.50 16.17 31.23
N SER A 808 17.52 15.42 31.75
CA SER A 808 17.30 15.29 33.20
C SER A 808 17.79 13.99 33.82
N GLY A 809 18.17 12.97 33.02
CA GLY A 809 18.84 11.74 33.49
C GLY A 809 18.10 10.91 34.55
N ASN A 810 16.88 11.28 34.92
CA ASN A 810 16.17 10.71 36.05
C ASN A 810 15.31 9.51 35.62
N HIS A 811 15.77 8.32 36.00
CA HIS A 811 15.01 7.05 35.89
C HIS A 811 14.13 6.78 37.13
N ASN A 812 13.78 7.81 37.91
CA ASN A 812 13.02 7.62 39.14
C ASN A 812 11.59 7.11 38.84
N ASP A 813 11.34 5.85 39.20
CA ASP A 813 10.05 5.16 39.07
C ASP A 813 9.00 5.57 40.13
N LYS A 814 9.39 6.33 41.17
CA LYS A 814 8.53 6.65 42.33
C LYS A 814 7.38 7.64 42.07
N LEU A 815 7.29 8.27 40.90
CA LEU A 815 6.29 9.30 40.57
C LEU A 815 5.24 8.82 39.55
N SER A 816 4.86 7.53 39.59
CA SER A 816 3.81 6.99 38.73
C SER A 816 2.40 7.33 39.25
N LEU A 817 1.56 7.92 38.39
CA LEU A 817 0.11 7.90 38.59
C LEU A 817 -0.38 6.44 38.52
N PRO A 818 -1.13 5.92 39.51
CA PRO A 818 -1.51 4.50 39.58
C PRO A 818 -2.44 4.04 38.44
N THR A 819 -3.00 4.96 37.65
CA THR A 819 -3.89 4.66 36.51
C THR A 819 -3.17 4.51 35.17
N CYS A 820 -1.88 4.87 35.08
CA CYS A 820 -1.08 4.69 33.86
C CYS A 820 -0.39 3.31 33.93
N ARG A 821 -0.99 2.28 33.32
CA ARG A 821 -0.44 0.92 33.30
C ARG A 821 0.73 0.74 32.34
N ASP A 822 1.00 1.69 31.45
CA ASP A 822 1.98 1.52 30.38
C ASP A 822 3.23 2.40 30.50
N ARG A 823 4.33 1.71 30.19
CA ARG A 823 5.75 2.04 30.27
C ARG A 823 6.08 3.49 29.92
N SER A 824 7.01 4.07 30.69
CA SER A 824 7.86 5.14 30.18
C SER A 824 8.48 4.67 28.86
N LEU A 825 8.04 5.27 27.74
CA LEU A 825 8.63 5.00 26.44
C LEU A 825 10.12 5.33 26.55
N SER A 826 10.94 4.30 26.38
CA SER A 826 12.39 4.46 26.41
C SER A 826 12.79 5.41 25.27
N GLY A 827 13.91 6.14 25.45
CA GLY A 827 14.41 7.03 24.39
C GLY A 827 14.61 6.33 23.03
N GLN A 828 14.72 5.00 22.99
CA GLN A 828 14.81 4.18 21.77
C GLN A 828 13.47 4.01 21.03
N GLU A 829 12.36 3.86 21.75
CA GLU A 829 11.02 3.74 21.14
C GLU A 829 10.59 5.07 20.50
N ALA A 830 10.99 6.20 21.08
CA ALA A 830 10.71 7.51 20.51
C ALA A 830 11.34 7.70 19.10
N PHE A 831 12.56 7.21 18.89
CA PHE A 831 13.22 7.24 17.58
C PHE A 831 12.45 6.41 16.54
N LEU A 832 12.06 5.20 16.90
CA LEU A 832 11.32 4.31 16.01
C LEU A 832 9.99 4.94 15.58
N GLN A 833 9.27 5.58 16.50
CA GLN A 833 7.99 6.22 16.20
C GLN A 833 8.16 7.47 15.31
N LEU A 834 9.15 8.33 15.59
CA LEU A 834 9.44 9.49 14.73
C LEU A 834 9.92 9.08 13.34
N GLN A 835 10.70 8.00 13.22
CA GLN A 835 11.10 7.44 11.92
C GLN A 835 9.90 6.90 11.13
N LYS A 836 8.97 6.20 11.79
CA LYS A 836 7.72 5.74 11.16
C LYS A 836 6.89 6.92 10.66
N TRP A 837 6.74 7.95 11.50
CA TRP A 837 6.02 9.15 11.13
C TRP A 837 6.63 9.85 9.91
N LEU A 838 7.97 10.02 9.88
CA LEU A 838 8.66 10.60 8.72
C LEU A 838 8.57 9.74 7.45
N ARG A 839 8.51 8.40 7.58
CA ARG A 839 8.31 7.51 6.42
C ARG A 839 6.90 7.64 5.83
N GLN A 840 5.90 7.86 6.68
CA GLN A 840 4.51 8.04 6.25
C GLN A 840 4.26 9.46 5.70
N GLU A 841 4.85 10.48 6.33
CA GLU A 841 4.77 11.89 5.89
C GLU A 841 6.17 12.48 5.65
N PRO A 842 6.84 12.16 4.53
CA PRO A 842 8.19 12.65 4.26
C PRO A 842 8.27 14.17 4.09
N TRP A 843 7.16 14.82 3.72
CA TRP A 843 7.04 16.28 3.61
C TRP A 843 6.82 16.99 4.96
N ASN A 844 6.61 16.25 6.06
CA ASN A 844 6.34 16.86 7.37
C ASN A 844 7.62 17.42 8.00
N ARG A 845 7.72 18.76 8.00
CA ARG A 845 8.86 19.51 8.52
C ARG A 845 9.06 19.32 10.02
N ASN A 846 7.97 19.30 10.80
CA ASN A 846 8.02 19.14 12.26
C ASN A 846 8.55 17.75 12.65
N ALA A 847 8.13 16.71 11.92
CA ALA A 847 8.62 15.35 12.11
C ALA A 847 10.14 15.27 11.91
N ARG A 848 10.63 15.84 10.80
CA ARG A 848 12.07 15.87 10.48
C ARG A 848 12.86 16.68 11.52
N TYR A 849 12.35 17.84 11.89
CA TYR A 849 12.94 18.72 12.90
C TYR A 849 13.10 18.04 14.26
N LEU A 850 12.02 17.42 14.77
CA LEU A 850 12.07 16.71 16.06
C LEU A 850 12.97 15.48 16.01
N LEU A 851 13.01 14.77 14.88
CA LEU A 851 13.93 13.65 14.69
C LEU A 851 15.39 14.10 14.77
N ILE A 852 15.75 15.23 14.14
CA ILE A 852 17.10 15.82 14.20
C ILE A 852 17.47 16.16 15.64
N LEU A 853 16.60 16.85 16.38
CA LEU A 853 16.85 17.22 17.78
C LEU A 853 17.08 15.98 18.67
N ASN A 854 16.29 14.93 18.48
CA ASN A 854 16.47 13.68 19.23
C ASN A 854 17.81 13.01 18.90
N TYR A 855 18.19 12.95 17.61
CA TYR A 855 19.50 12.39 17.22
C TYR A 855 20.67 13.21 17.75
N LEU A 856 20.52 14.54 17.84
CA LEU A 856 21.51 15.41 18.44
C LEU A 856 21.71 15.09 19.93
N GLN A 857 20.63 14.85 20.68
CA GLN A 857 20.73 14.45 22.09
C GLN A 857 21.40 13.08 22.26
N LYS A 858 21.09 12.13 21.37
CA LYS A 858 21.81 10.84 21.33
C LYS A 858 23.29 11.04 21.03
N ALA A 859 23.64 11.88 20.06
CA ALA A 859 25.02 12.21 19.74
C ALA A 859 25.74 12.82 20.95
N ARG A 860 25.11 13.75 21.70
CA ARG A 860 25.69 14.32 22.93
C ARG A 860 25.99 13.25 23.99
N LYS A 861 25.05 12.33 24.23
CA LYS A 861 25.22 11.22 25.18
C LYS A 861 26.40 10.31 24.81
N GLU A 862 26.55 10.03 23.52
CA GLU A 862 27.61 9.16 22.98
C GLU A 862 28.90 9.93 22.65
N ARG A 863 29.01 11.21 23.05
CA ARG A 863 30.17 12.10 22.77
C ARG A 863 30.49 12.25 21.28
N PHE A 864 29.45 12.46 20.48
CA PHE A 864 29.48 12.77 19.04
C PHE A 864 30.26 11.74 18.20
N PRO A 865 29.76 10.48 18.10
CA PRO A 865 30.41 9.48 17.25
C PRO A 865 30.24 9.83 15.77
N ARG A 866 31.28 9.57 14.96
CA ARG A 866 31.36 9.98 13.55
C ARG A 866 30.13 9.59 12.72
N HIS A 867 29.58 8.40 12.90
CA HIS A 867 28.44 7.91 12.12
C HIS A 867 27.14 8.71 12.39
N LEU A 868 26.90 9.14 13.64
CA LEU A 868 25.75 9.99 13.99
C LEU A 868 25.93 11.41 13.45
N CYS A 869 27.16 11.95 13.49
CA CYS A 869 27.47 13.27 12.94
C CYS A 869 27.14 13.32 11.44
N ILE A 870 27.58 12.34 10.66
CA ILE A 870 27.29 12.25 9.21
C ILE A 870 25.78 12.16 8.95
N LEU A 871 25.05 11.36 9.75
CA LEU A 871 23.60 11.24 9.62
C LEU A 871 22.88 12.55 9.93
N LEU A 872 23.30 13.25 11.00
CA LEU A 872 22.75 14.55 11.37
C LEU A 872 23.02 15.61 10.32
N GLU A 873 24.23 15.69 9.78
CA GLU A 873 24.59 16.61 8.69
C GLU A 873 23.66 16.45 7.48
N ARG A 874 23.43 15.20 7.04
CA ARG A 874 22.51 14.90 5.93
C ARG A 874 21.07 15.29 6.22
N LEU A 875 20.57 15.01 7.43
CA LEU A 875 19.18 15.38 7.79
C LEU A 875 19.01 16.90 7.89
N ILE A 876 20.00 17.60 8.46
CA ILE A 876 19.99 19.05 8.60
C ILE A 876 20.08 19.73 7.23
N SER A 877 20.93 19.24 6.31
CA SER A 877 21.03 19.83 4.97
C SER A 877 19.71 19.75 4.21
N VAL A 878 18.99 18.63 4.30
CA VAL A 878 17.64 18.46 3.71
C VAL A 878 16.61 19.35 4.41
N ALA A 879 16.70 19.53 5.72
CA ALA A 879 15.79 20.43 6.45
C ALA A 879 16.01 21.91 6.09
N LEU A 880 17.26 22.32 5.84
CA LEU A 880 17.61 23.71 5.49
C LEU A 880 17.32 24.07 4.02
N SER A 881 17.19 23.08 3.12
CA SER A 881 16.85 23.32 1.71
C SER A 881 15.37 23.67 1.49
N ASP A 882 14.48 23.34 2.43
CA ASP A 882 13.05 23.67 2.33
C ASP A 882 12.82 25.17 2.58
N GLN A 883 12.08 25.86 1.69
CA GLN A 883 11.78 27.30 1.87
C GLN A 883 10.82 27.53 3.06
N LEU A 884 11.29 28.32 4.04
CA LEU A 884 10.62 28.63 5.31
C LEU A 884 10.07 30.06 5.27
N HIS A 885 8.75 30.24 5.42
CA HIS A 885 8.08 31.54 5.23
C HIS A 885 7.54 32.17 6.53
N SER A 886 7.43 31.42 7.64
CA SER A 886 6.83 31.93 8.89
C SER A 886 7.85 32.33 9.97
N LYS A 887 7.44 33.21 10.91
CA LYS A 887 8.27 33.58 12.09
C LYS A 887 8.63 32.39 12.99
N ARG A 888 7.76 31.37 13.10
CA ARG A 888 8.07 30.13 13.84
C ARG A 888 9.16 29.32 13.15
N ASP A 889 9.16 29.34 11.82
CA ASP A 889 10.16 28.64 11.02
C ASP A 889 11.55 29.29 11.15
N GLN A 890 11.62 30.61 11.41
CA GLN A 890 12.89 31.30 11.64
C GLN A 890 13.62 30.79 12.89
N TYR A 891 12.89 30.49 13.98
CA TYR A 891 13.48 29.92 15.19
C TYR A 891 13.94 28.46 14.98
N GLN A 892 13.15 27.64 14.29
CA GLN A 892 13.57 26.28 13.94
C GLN A 892 14.83 26.29 13.07
N LYS A 893 14.88 27.19 12.07
CA LYS A 893 16.07 27.41 11.22
C LYS A 893 17.28 27.81 12.06
N PHE A 894 17.10 28.73 13.00
CA PHE A 894 18.15 29.13 13.94
C PHE A 894 18.68 27.94 14.75
N GLN A 895 17.81 27.12 15.33
CA GLN A 895 18.23 25.92 16.06
C GLN A 895 18.97 24.91 15.18
N LEU A 896 18.47 24.65 13.96
CA LEU A 896 19.13 23.73 13.01
C LEU A 896 20.53 24.22 12.63
N LEU A 897 20.72 25.53 12.43
CA LEU A 897 22.04 26.11 12.17
C LEU A 897 22.98 25.97 13.37
N LEU A 898 22.49 26.19 14.60
CA LEU A 898 23.28 25.95 15.82
C LEU A 898 23.66 24.47 15.99
N CYS A 899 22.75 23.56 15.64
CA CYS A 899 23.03 22.12 15.65
C CYS A 899 24.14 21.78 14.65
N SER A 900 24.04 22.30 13.42
CA SER A 900 25.06 22.15 12.38
C SER A 900 26.41 22.67 12.87
N SER A 901 26.45 23.86 13.46
CA SER A 901 27.70 24.44 13.97
C SER A 901 28.31 23.64 15.11
N GLU A 902 27.50 23.10 16.03
CA GLU A 902 28.01 22.25 17.12
C GLU A 902 28.58 20.93 16.57
N ILE A 903 27.91 20.30 15.59
CA ILE A 903 28.41 19.07 14.95
C ILE A 903 29.74 19.34 14.26
N CYS A 904 29.87 20.44 13.51
CA CYS A 904 31.12 20.86 12.87
C CYS A 904 32.23 21.12 13.91
N LEU A 905 31.92 21.78 15.03
CA LEU A 905 32.87 22.05 16.12
C LEU A 905 33.45 20.74 16.67
N GLN A 906 32.59 19.74 16.94
CA GLN A 906 33.00 18.44 17.47
C GLN A 906 33.72 17.59 16.41
N GLY A 907 33.35 17.73 15.14
CA GLY A 907 34.02 17.14 13.97
C GLY A 907 35.36 17.77 13.61
N LYS A 908 35.78 18.84 14.32
CA LYS A 908 36.97 19.67 14.03
C LYS A 908 36.93 20.45 12.71
N ASP A 909 35.76 20.62 12.10
CA ASP A 909 35.54 21.56 11.00
C ASP A 909 35.22 22.95 11.56
N TYR A 910 36.27 23.70 11.91
CA TYR A 910 36.12 25.04 12.45
C TYR A 910 35.56 26.03 11.41
N THR A 911 35.80 25.80 10.13
CA THR A 911 35.31 26.66 9.05
C THR A 911 33.79 26.54 8.89
N GLY A 912 33.27 25.32 8.77
CA GLY A 912 31.83 25.06 8.72
C GLY A 912 31.11 25.53 9.99
N CYS A 913 31.73 25.34 11.15
CA CYS A 913 31.18 25.84 12.42
C CYS A 913 30.96 27.37 12.40
N ILE A 914 31.97 28.13 11.97
CA ILE A 914 31.90 29.60 11.90
C ILE A 914 30.86 30.05 10.87
N THR A 915 30.76 29.42 9.70
CA THR A 915 29.80 29.82 8.67
C THR A 915 28.36 29.61 9.14
N HIS A 916 28.04 28.45 9.72
CA HIS A 916 26.71 28.17 10.24
C HIS A 916 26.33 29.09 11.40
N ALA A 917 27.24 29.36 12.33
CA ALA A 917 26.99 30.24 13.46
C ALA A 917 26.81 31.72 13.03
N LYS A 918 27.58 32.21 12.05
CA LYS A 918 27.37 33.53 11.44
C LYS A 918 26.07 33.63 10.66
N ASN A 919 25.61 32.54 10.06
CA ASN A 919 24.30 32.51 9.41
C ASN A 919 23.18 32.52 10.45
N ALA A 920 23.36 31.87 11.60
CA ALA A 920 22.42 31.91 12.71
C ALA A 920 22.32 33.31 13.33
N SER A 921 23.43 34.03 13.48
CA SER A 921 23.44 35.39 14.05
C SER A 921 22.75 36.44 13.18
N LYS A 922 22.52 36.17 11.89
CA LYS A 922 21.83 37.07 10.95
C LYS A 922 20.30 36.92 10.96
N ILE A 923 19.76 35.95 11.69
CA ILE A 923 18.31 35.71 11.75
C ILE A 923 17.64 36.75 12.65
N LEU A 924 16.46 37.23 12.28
CA LEU A 924 15.72 38.24 13.04
C LEU A 924 15.01 37.60 14.25
N LEU A 925 15.69 37.49 15.39
CA LEU A 925 15.20 36.94 16.65
C LEU A 925 15.50 37.89 17.83
N PRO A 926 14.84 37.73 18.99
CA PRO A 926 15.20 38.47 20.19
C PRO A 926 16.67 38.26 20.58
N ASP A 927 17.31 39.32 21.08
CA ASP A 927 18.74 39.35 21.43
C ASP A 927 19.17 38.22 22.37
N SER A 928 18.28 37.82 23.28
CA SER A 928 18.49 36.71 24.22
C SER A 928 18.75 35.35 23.56
N TYR A 929 18.23 35.13 22.35
CA TYR A 929 18.52 33.92 21.58
C TYR A 929 19.79 34.08 20.74
N LEU A 930 19.98 35.25 20.12
CA LEU A 930 21.16 35.53 19.29
C LEU A 930 22.47 35.41 20.06
N PHE A 931 22.44 35.68 21.37
CA PHE A 931 23.55 35.41 22.27
C PHE A 931 24.17 34.03 22.09
N PHE A 932 23.37 32.97 21.90
CA PHE A 932 23.90 31.60 21.78
C PHE A 932 24.65 31.36 20.46
N ALA A 933 24.31 32.09 19.39
CA ALA A 933 25.10 32.04 18.16
C ALA A 933 26.47 32.68 18.36
N HIS A 934 26.52 33.82 19.05
CA HIS A 934 27.78 34.49 19.39
C HIS A 934 28.61 33.71 20.42
N LEU A 935 27.98 33.04 21.39
CA LEU A 935 28.67 32.15 22.33
C LEU A 935 29.32 30.97 21.59
N LEU A 936 28.65 30.42 20.58
CA LEU A 936 29.18 29.33 19.78
C LEU A 936 30.32 29.82 18.85
N LEU A 937 30.22 31.04 18.30
CA LEU A 937 31.34 31.70 17.61
C LEU A 937 32.55 31.89 18.53
N CYS A 938 32.34 32.32 19.79
CA CYS A 938 33.41 32.41 20.78
C CYS A 938 34.11 31.06 20.96
N ARG A 939 33.35 29.97 21.12
CA ARG A 939 33.89 28.61 21.22
C ARG A 939 34.65 28.18 19.96
N ALA A 940 34.15 28.50 18.77
CA ALA A 940 34.79 28.16 17.50
C ALA A 940 36.11 28.92 17.29
N TYR A 941 36.13 30.23 17.57
CA TYR A 941 37.34 31.04 17.48
C TYR A 941 38.38 30.66 18.54
N ALA A 942 37.93 30.30 19.75
CA ALA A 942 38.80 29.77 20.79
C ALA A 942 39.49 28.47 20.36
N ALA A 943 38.73 27.54 19.77
CA ALA A 943 39.26 26.27 19.28
C ALA A 943 40.24 26.45 18.10
N LYS A 944 40.00 27.47 17.25
CA LYS A 944 40.89 27.84 16.13
C LYS A 944 42.14 28.62 16.58
N GLY A 945 42.16 29.17 17.79
CA GLY A 945 43.24 30.02 18.32
C GLY A 945 43.19 31.48 17.86
N ASN A 946 42.04 31.99 17.39
CA ASN A 946 41.90 33.38 16.96
C ASN A 946 41.34 34.26 18.10
N PHE A 947 42.22 34.87 18.89
CA PHE A 947 41.84 35.61 20.08
C PHE A 947 41.22 37.00 19.82
N SER A 948 41.52 37.64 18.69
CA SER A 948 40.94 38.96 18.36
C SER A 948 39.45 38.86 18.07
N SER A 949 39.07 37.96 17.15
CA SER A 949 37.66 37.71 16.84
C SER A 949 36.89 37.11 18.02
N LEU A 950 37.57 36.35 18.89
CA LEU A 950 36.96 35.87 20.13
C LEU A 950 36.58 37.02 21.07
N ASN A 951 37.44 38.01 21.24
CA ASN A 951 37.14 39.17 22.08
C ASN A 951 35.99 40.02 21.50
N GLU A 952 35.94 40.19 20.18
CA GLU A 952 34.83 40.92 19.51
C GLU A 952 33.48 40.23 19.75
N GLU A 953 33.41 38.92 19.54
CA GLU A 953 32.16 38.18 19.75
C GLU A 953 31.80 38.07 21.24
N PHE A 954 32.78 38.03 22.14
CA PHE A 954 32.57 38.06 23.58
C PHE A 954 31.91 39.36 24.05
N ILE A 955 32.34 40.51 23.52
CA ILE A 955 31.73 41.81 23.81
C ILE A 955 30.28 41.83 23.32
N ARG A 956 30.00 41.31 22.12
CA ARG A 956 28.62 41.22 21.61
C ARG A 956 27.70 40.37 22.49
N CYS A 957 28.21 39.27 23.06
CA CYS A 957 27.45 38.50 24.03
C CYS A 957 27.06 39.34 25.27
N LEU A 958 27.95 40.21 25.76
CA LEU A 958 27.64 41.10 26.89
C LEU A 958 26.59 42.17 26.53
N GLU A 959 26.57 42.64 25.27
CA GLU A 959 25.61 43.61 24.76
C GLU A 959 24.20 43.01 24.61
N LEU A 960 24.10 41.83 24.01
CA LEU A 960 22.82 41.17 23.72
C LEU A 960 22.05 40.73 24.99
N LYS A 961 22.80 40.37 26.06
CA LYS A 961 22.29 39.80 27.33
C LYS A 961 21.44 38.54 27.13
N THR A 962 21.26 37.74 28.19
CA THR A 962 20.33 36.60 28.18
C THR A 962 19.60 36.43 29.49
N ASN A 963 18.42 35.80 29.41
CA ASN A 963 17.64 35.37 30.55
C ASN A 963 17.84 33.86 30.82
N TYR A 964 18.93 33.28 30.31
CA TYR A 964 19.23 31.86 30.44
C TYR A 964 20.55 31.65 31.21
N HIS A 965 20.45 31.11 32.43
CA HIS A 965 21.59 30.88 33.34
C HIS A 965 22.79 30.16 32.69
N ILE A 966 22.54 29.16 31.85
CA ILE A 966 23.59 28.40 31.15
C ILE A 966 24.48 29.28 30.25
N GLY A 967 23.91 30.33 29.66
CA GLY A 967 24.63 31.26 28.79
C GLY A 967 25.71 32.01 29.56
N TRP A 968 25.35 32.58 30.71
CA TRP A 968 26.26 33.30 31.59
C TRP A 968 27.33 32.39 32.21
N ILE A 969 26.95 31.18 32.64
CA ILE A 969 27.91 30.19 33.14
C ILE A 969 28.93 29.81 32.06
N GLY A 970 28.45 29.57 30.83
CA GLY A 970 29.32 29.28 29.68
C GLY A 970 30.26 30.43 29.36
N LEU A 971 29.79 31.67 29.43
CA LEU A 971 30.61 32.85 29.18
C LEU A 971 31.67 33.06 30.27
N LYS A 972 31.33 32.82 31.55
CA LYS A 972 32.26 32.87 32.68
C LYS A 972 33.37 31.82 32.59
N TYR A 973 33.01 30.62 32.16
CA TYR A 973 33.96 29.55 31.88
C TYR A 973 34.95 29.91 30.77
N MET A 974 34.49 30.63 29.73
CA MET A 974 35.36 31.10 28.64
C MET A 974 36.26 32.25 29.07
N GLU A 975 35.75 33.23 29.83
CA GLU A 975 36.51 34.35 30.39
C GLU A 975 37.74 33.84 31.16
N SER A 976 37.52 32.90 32.08
CA SER A 976 38.55 32.33 32.95
C SER A 976 39.57 31.46 32.20
N ARG A 977 39.12 30.59 31.29
CA ARG A 977 40.01 29.66 30.57
C ARG A 977 40.96 30.36 29.60
N TYR A 978 40.51 31.45 28.96
CA TYR A 978 41.27 32.15 27.93
C TYR A 978 41.86 33.50 28.37
N LYS A 979 41.71 33.87 29.66
CA LYS A 979 42.26 35.09 30.27
C LYS A 979 41.93 36.36 29.48
N ILE A 980 40.66 36.51 29.10
CA ILE A 980 40.14 37.72 28.43
C ILE A 980 40.15 38.89 29.44
N GLN A 981 40.48 40.12 29.00
CA GLN A 981 40.58 41.28 29.91
C GLN A 981 39.26 41.57 30.67
N ASN A 982 39.42 41.79 31.98
CA ASN A 982 38.42 41.80 33.05
C ASN A 982 37.12 42.57 32.79
N VAL A 983 35.98 41.85 32.87
CA VAL A 983 34.68 42.40 33.30
C VAL A 983 33.96 41.38 34.21
N SER A 984 34.67 40.81 35.19
CA SER A 984 34.13 39.76 36.07
C SER A 984 32.85 40.18 36.80
N SER A 985 32.76 41.45 37.21
CA SER A 985 31.62 42.00 37.95
C SER A 985 30.33 42.07 37.14
N LYS A 986 30.40 42.24 35.80
CA LYS A 986 29.21 42.42 34.96
C LYS A 986 28.50 41.09 34.67
N ILE A 987 29.25 39.99 34.58
CA ILE A 987 28.68 38.65 34.39
C ILE A 987 27.96 38.20 35.66
N GLU A 988 28.57 38.42 36.82
CA GLU A 988 28.01 38.12 38.14
C GLU A 988 26.69 38.88 38.38
N LEU A 989 26.69 40.21 38.15
CA LEU A 989 25.48 41.03 38.28
C LEU A 989 24.36 40.57 37.33
N ASN A 990 24.67 40.28 36.07
CA ASN A 990 23.66 39.82 35.11
C ASN A 990 23.12 38.42 35.45
N PHE A 991 23.94 37.54 36.03
CA PHE A 991 23.51 36.23 36.49
C PHE A 991 22.56 36.35 37.70
N GLU A 992 22.83 37.26 38.62
CA GLU A 992 21.94 37.59 39.74
C GLU A 992 20.63 38.27 39.30
N GLU A 993 20.68 39.16 38.30
CA GLU A 993 19.47 39.74 37.69
C GLU A 993 18.60 38.65 37.05
N CYS A 994 19.20 37.75 36.26
CA CYS A 994 18.52 36.60 35.67
C CYS A 994 17.85 35.69 36.72
N SER A 995 18.41 35.64 37.93
CA SER A 995 17.93 34.83 39.05
C SER A 995 16.66 35.37 39.70
N LYS A 996 16.40 36.68 39.60
CA LYS A 996 15.20 37.32 40.15
C LYS A 996 13.93 36.97 39.36
N GLU A 997 14.07 36.64 38.08
CA GLU A 997 12.95 36.33 37.18
C GLU A 997 12.46 34.87 37.26
N ILE A 998 13.32 33.91 37.65
CA ILE A 998 13.02 32.47 37.61
C ILE A 998 13.29 31.81 38.98
N GLN A 999 12.34 31.97 39.91
CA GLN A 999 12.52 31.54 41.31
C GLN A 999 12.67 30.01 41.51
N TYR A 1000 12.00 29.19 40.70
CA TYR A 1000 11.84 27.76 40.97
C TYR A 1000 13.04 26.86 40.59
N SER A 1001 14.11 27.41 40.00
CA SER A 1001 15.33 26.66 39.63
C SER A 1001 16.63 27.27 40.17
N TRP A 1002 16.51 28.29 41.02
CA TRP A 1002 17.64 29.07 41.52
C TRP A 1002 18.69 28.20 42.22
N HIS A 1003 18.27 27.31 43.12
CA HIS A 1003 19.16 26.44 43.89
C HIS A 1003 20.03 25.55 42.97
N MET A 1004 19.43 25.00 41.89
CA MET A 1004 20.16 24.16 40.94
C MET A 1004 21.19 24.97 40.14
N TRP A 1005 20.80 26.12 39.59
CA TRP A 1005 21.72 26.96 38.82
C TRP A 1005 22.82 27.59 39.66
N MET A 1006 22.54 27.95 40.92
CA MET A 1006 23.55 28.36 41.89
C MET A 1006 24.54 27.24 42.20
N ALA A 1007 24.06 26.00 42.35
CA ALA A 1007 24.95 24.86 42.55
C ALA A 1007 25.90 24.67 41.35
N VAL A 1008 25.39 24.77 40.11
CA VAL A 1008 26.20 24.65 38.88
C VAL A 1008 27.18 25.82 38.75
N TYR A 1009 26.73 27.05 39.05
CA TYR A 1009 27.57 28.25 39.00
C TYR A 1009 28.75 28.13 39.99
N ASN A 1010 28.45 27.74 41.24
CA ASN A 1010 29.46 27.52 42.26
C ASN A 1010 30.40 26.35 41.92
N LEU A 1011 29.91 25.30 41.26
CA LEU A 1011 30.77 24.25 40.73
C LEU A 1011 31.76 24.76 39.68
N VAL A 1012 31.30 25.60 38.74
CA VAL A 1012 32.19 26.20 37.74
C VAL A 1012 33.21 27.14 38.37
N GLN A 1013 32.81 27.95 39.36
CA GLN A 1013 33.74 28.78 40.12
C GLN A 1013 34.77 27.95 40.88
N GLY A 1014 34.34 26.83 41.49
CA GLY A 1014 35.24 25.85 42.09
C GLY A 1014 36.25 25.30 41.10
N LEU A 1015 35.82 24.91 39.88
CA LEU A 1015 36.71 24.44 38.82
C LEU A 1015 37.71 25.52 38.35
N ILE A 1016 37.26 26.77 38.25
CA ILE A 1016 38.12 27.90 37.88
C ILE A 1016 39.21 28.10 38.95
N ALA A 1017 38.84 28.06 40.23
CA ALA A 1017 39.78 28.15 41.35
C ALA A 1017 40.81 27.00 41.35
N ILE A 1018 40.39 25.78 40.98
CA ILE A 1018 41.33 24.65 40.79
C ILE A 1018 42.35 24.96 39.69
N TRP A 1019 41.94 25.56 38.58
CA TRP A 1019 42.86 25.91 37.49
C TRP A 1019 43.85 27.01 37.85
N SER A 1020 43.45 27.95 38.72
CA SER A 1020 44.36 28.94 39.30
C SER A 1020 45.19 28.38 40.46
N GLN A 1021 45.08 27.09 40.77
CA GLN A 1021 45.73 26.41 41.90
C GLN A 1021 45.34 26.96 43.28
N ASP A 1022 44.19 27.64 43.40
CA ASP A 1022 43.65 28.11 44.67
C ASP A 1022 42.64 27.09 45.22
N TYR A 1023 43.19 26.08 45.92
CA TYR A 1023 42.40 24.98 46.45
C TYR A 1023 41.49 25.39 47.63
N LEU A 1024 41.85 26.43 48.38
CA LEU A 1024 41.03 26.94 49.49
C LEU A 1024 39.75 27.60 48.97
N GLN A 1025 39.89 28.45 47.96
CA GLN A 1025 38.73 29.07 47.33
C GLN A 1025 37.87 28.03 46.59
N ALA A 1026 38.51 27.01 46.00
CA ALA A 1026 37.80 25.90 45.36
C ALA A 1026 36.94 25.09 46.34
N GLU A 1027 37.43 24.83 47.56
CA GLU A 1027 36.66 24.14 48.61
C GLU A 1027 35.44 24.97 49.03
N ALA A 1028 35.62 26.28 49.25
CA ALA A 1028 34.52 27.17 49.66
C ALA A 1028 33.39 27.20 48.62
N PHE A 1029 33.71 27.28 47.33
CA PHE A 1029 32.70 27.25 46.28
C PHE A 1029 32.04 25.88 46.12
N LEU A 1030 32.80 24.78 46.20
CA LEU A 1030 32.20 23.44 46.13
C LEU A 1030 31.35 23.12 47.36
N SER A 1031 31.70 23.61 48.55
CA SER A 1031 30.90 23.40 49.77
C SER A 1031 29.57 24.16 49.68
N GLN A 1032 29.59 25.39 49.16
CA GLN A 1032 28.38 26.13 48.80
C GLN A 1032 27.56 25.39 47.74
N ALA A 1033 28.18 24.84 46.69
CA ALA A 1033 27.47 24.04 45.70
C ALA A 1033 26.78 22.81 46.32
N CYS A 1034 27.46 22.10 47.23
CA CYS A 1034 26.90 20.98 47.99
C CYS A 1034 25.73 21.37 48.91
N SER A 1035 25.65 22.63 49.34
CA SER A 1035 24.54 23.11 50.19
C SER A 1035 23.26 23.33 49.39
N PHE A 1036 23.37 23.67 48.10
CA PHE A 1036 22.25 23.90 47.22
C PHE A 1036 21.79 22.65 46.46
N ALA A 1037 22.69 21.71 46.19
CA ALA A 1037 22.39 20.45 45.50
C ALA A 1037 21.99 19.34 46.49
N SER A 1038 20.72 18.92 46.47
CA SER A 1038 20.23 17.89 47.39
C SER A 1038 20.58 16.44 46.97
N GLU A 1039 20.87 16.18 45.68
CA GLU A 1039 20.96 14.78 45.17
C GLU A 1039 22.13 14.48 44.20
N GLU A 1040 22.97 15.45 43.81
CA GLU A 1040 24.01 15.21 42.79
C GLU A 1040 25.32 14.62 43.33
N SER A 1041 25.57 13.34 43.02
CA SER A 1041 26.77 12.60 43.43
C SER A 1041 28.11 13.17 42.91
N CYS A 1042 28.12 13.80 41.74
CA CYS A 1042 29.34 14.38 41.13
C CYS A 1042 29.88 15.59 41.91
N ILE A 1043 29.00 16.46 42.43
CA ILE A 1043 29.42 17.65 43.19
C ILE A 1043 30.06 17.21 44.50
N PHE A 1044 29.46 16.23 45.18
CA PHE A 1044 30.01 15.64 46.41
C PHE A 1044 31.34 14.92 46.18
N LEU A 1045 31.52 14.25 45.02
CA LEU A 1045 32.81 13.66 44.63
C LEU A 1045 33.89 14.74 44.46
N CYS A 1046 33.61 15.80 43.70
CA CYS A 1046 34.57 16.89 43.47
C CYS A 1046 34.97 17.55 44.80
N HIS A 1047 33.99 17.86 45.66
CA HIS A 1047 34.25 18.41 47.00
C HIS A 1047 35.12 17.47 47.84
N GLY A 1048 34.79 16.18 47.84
CA GLY A 1048 35.56 15.16 48.56
C GLY A 1048 37.02 15.07 48.10
N ALA A 1049 37.25 15.10 46.78
CA ALA A 1049 38.59 15.04 46.21
C ALA A 1049 39.43 16.29 46.55
N ILE A 1050 38.85 17.50 46.49
CA ILE A 1050 39.59 18.72 46.86
C ILE A 1050 39.93 18.73 48.35
N CYS A 1051 39.01 18.30 49.22
CA CYS A 1051 39.29 18.18 50.65
C CYS A 1051 40.46 17.21 50.91
N MET A 1052 40.60 16.14 50.13
CA MET A 1052 41.75 15.24 50.23
C MET A 1052 43.07 15.88 49.78
N GLU A 1053 43.07 16.66 48.69
CA GLU A 1053 44.27 17.39 48.25
C GLU A 1053 44.66 18.51 49.23
N LEU A 1054 43.69 19.22 49.82
CA LEU A 1054 43.95 20.18 50.88
C LEU A 1054 44.54 19.52 52.13
N ALA A 1055 43.99 18.36 52.54
CA ALA A 1055 44.54 17.59 53.65
C ALA A 1055 46.00 17.17 53.38
N LYS A 1056 46.33 16.82 52.14
CA LYS A 1056 47.70 16.48 51.73
C LYS A 1056 48.65 17.68 51.74
N LEU A 1057 48.19 18.85 51.29
CA LEU A 1057 49.01 20.06 51.21
C LEU A 1057 49.22 20.74 52.58
N GLN A 1058 48.19 20.77 53.42
CA GLN A 1058 48.18 21.52 54.69
C GLN A 1058 48.37 20.64 55.93
N CYS A 1059 48.34 19.30 55.79
CA CYS A 1059 48.43 18.32 56.89
C CYS A 1059 47.35 18.50 57.99
N ASP A 1060 46.17 19.04 57.67
CA ASP A 1060 45.09 19.23 58.63
C ASP A 1060 44.06 18.08 58.59
N SER A 1061 43.79 17.50 59.76
CA SER A 1061 42.82 16.41 59.96
C SER A 1061 41.37 16.82 59.69
N GLN A 1062 41.04 18.11 59.77
CA GLN A 1062 39.67 18.60 59.56
C GLN A 1062 39.19 18.35 58.12
N PHE A 1063 40.03 18.57 57.11
CA PHE A 1063 39.68 18.34 55.72
C PHE A 1063 39.49 16.86 55.38
N LEU A 1064 40.20 15.94 56.06
CA LEU A 1064 39.95 14.49 55.91
C LEU A 1064 38.54 14.10 56.39
N SER A 1065 38.04 14.73 57.46
CA SER A 1065 36.70 14.49 57.98
C SER A 1065 35.60 15.00 57.02
N LEU A 1066 35.82 16.15 56.39
CA LEU A 1066 34.95 16.73 55.37
C LEU A 1066 34.94 15.86 54.11
N ALA A 1067 36.11 15.40 53.66
CA ALA A 1067 36.24 14.47 52.54
C ALA A 1067 35.42 13.19 52.75
N LEU A 1068 35.54 12.58 53.94
CA LEU A 1068 34.81 11.36 54.29
C LEU A 1068 33.29 11.58 54.26
N LYS A 1069 32.80 12.71 54.79
CA LYS A 1069 31.37 13.05 54.81
C LYS A 1069 30.81 13.23 53.40
N SER A 1070 31.51 13.96 52.53
CA SER A 1070 31.07 14.22 51.17
C SER A 1070 31.14 12.95 50.30
N LEU A 1071 32.21 12.16 50.40
CA LEU A 1071 32.33 10.92 49.64
C LEU A 1071 31.31 9.84 50.06
N LYS A 1072 30.96 9.76 51.35
CA LYS A 1072 29.85 8.87 51.80
C LYS A 1072 28.51 9.29 51.23
N ARG A 1073 28.23 10.61 51.17
CA ARG A 1073 27.04 11.14 50.51
C ARG A 1073 27.06 10.82 49.01
N ALA A 1074 28.19 11.02 48.33
CA ALA A 1074 28.33 10.69 46.91
C ALA A 1074 28.00 9.21 46.61
N LYS A 1075 28.44 8.29 47.47
CA LYS A 1075 28.13 6.84 47.36
C LYS A 1075 26.64 6.53 47.61
N GLY A 1076 26.00 7.24 48.53
CA GLY A 1076 24.59 7.02 48.89
C GLY A 1076 23.58 7.61 47.90
N THR A 1077 23.94 8.71 47.22
CA THR A 1077 23.04 9.40 46.28
C THR A 1077 23.14 8.88 44.85
N SER A 1078 24.20 8.16 44.49
CA SER A 1078 24.39 7.67 43.12
C SER A 1078 23.52 6.44 42.82
N PRO A 1079 22.61 6.47 41.81
CA PRO A 1079 21.81 5.30 41.43
C PRO A 1079 22.64 4.20 40.75
N THR A 1080 23.78 4.58 40.17
CA THR A 1080 24.82 3.66 39.69
C THR A 1080 26.09 3.88 40.51
N PRO A 1081 26.82 2.83 40.93
CA PRO A 1081 28.01 3.00 41.73
C PRO A 1081 29.09 3.74 40.93
N LEU A 1082 29.45 4.95 41.38
CA LEU A 1082 30.50 5.74 40.72
C LEU A 1082 31.88 5.06 40.89
N PRO A 1083 32.63 4.79 39.81
CA PRO A 1083 33.79 3.90 39.87
C PRO A 1083 34.97 4.35 40.75
N ILE A 1084 35.09 5.65 41.03
CA ILE A 1084 36.25 6.24 41.75
C ILE A 1084 35.92 6.56 43.22
N VAL A 1085 34.63 6.64 43.60
CA VAL A 1085 34.22 7.04 44.96
C VAL A 1085 34.70 6.03 46.00
N SER A 1086 34.59 4.73 45.69
CA SER A 1086 35.02 3.65 46.61
C SER A 1086 36.53 3.68 46.87
N LEU A 1087 37.34 4.01 45.86
CA LEU A 1087 38.79 4.15 45.99
C LEU A 1087 39.16 5.32 46.90
N LEU A 1088 38.57 6.49 46.65
CA LEU A 1088 38.83 7.69 47.46
C LEU A 1088 38.38 7.50 48.90
N LEU A 1089 37.25 6.81 49.12
CA LEU A 1089 36.80 6.42 50.46
C LEU A 1089 37.80 5.50 51.15
N ALA A 1090 38.33 4.50 50.45
CA ALA A 1090 39.37 3.65 51.00
C ALA A 1090 40.59 4.48 51.38
N GLN A 1091 41.10 5.33 50.48
CA GLN A 1091 42.26 6.19 50.77
C GLN A 1091 42.05 7.08 52.01
N VAL A 1092 40.89 7.73 52.17
CA VAL A 1092 40.60 8.54 53.36
C VAL A 1092 40.56 7.69 54.63
N GLU A 1093 39.89 6.53 54.61
CA GLU A 1093 39.81 5.64 55.78
C GLU A 1093 41.16 5.00 56.13
N GLY A 1094 42.01 4.76 55.13
CA GLY A 1094 43.40 4.35 55.31
C GLY A 1094 44.25 5.43 55.97
N SER A 1095 44.10 6.71 55.57
CA SER A 1095 44.76 7.85 56.22
C SER A 1095 44.31 8.05 57.68
N PHE A 1096 43.12 7.59 58.05
CA PHE A 1096 42.65 7.52 59.44
C PHE A 1096 43.12 6.26 60.20
N GLY A 1097 43.89 5.37 59.57
CA GLY A 1097 44.43 4.15 60.17
C GLY A 1097 43.44 2.97 60.26
N SER A 1098 42.29 3.02 59.57
CA SER A 1098 41.28 1.95 59.64
C SER A 1098 41.48 0.89 58.55
N GLN A 1099 42.30 -0.11 58.83
CA GLN A 1099 42.63 -1.18 57.86
C GLN A 1099 41.40 -1.95 57.36
N THR A 1100 40.49 -2.34 58.26
CA THR A 1100 39.29 -3.13 57.90
C THR A 1100 38.33 -2.39 56.97
N LYS A 1101 38.17 -1.07 57.13
CA LYS A 1101 37.29 -0.27 56.29
C LYS A 1101 37.95 0.06 54.94
N TRP A 1102 39.27 0.27 54.94
CA TRP A 1102 40.09 0.39 53.73
C TRP A 1102 39.94 -0.85 52.82
N GLU A 1103 40.11 -2.05 53.36
CA GLU A 1103 39.97 -3.32 52.60
C GLU A 1103 38.55 -3.50 52.04
N ASN A 1104 37.53 -3.22 52.84
CA ASN A 1104 36.12 -3.32 52.42
C ASN A 1104 35.79 -2.37 51.27
N ASN A 1105 36.22 -1.10 51.34
CA ASN A 1105 35.94 -0.13 50.28
C ASN A 1105 36.71 -0.42 48.98
N LEU A 1106 37.97 -0.90 49.06
CA LEU A 1106 38.70 -1.42 47.88
C LEU A 1106 38.04 -2.68 47.29
N GLY A 1107 37.47 -3.53 48.14
CA GLY A 1107 36.66 -4.68 47.72
C GLY A 1107 35.51 -4.25 46.82
N LEU A 1108 34.75 -3.24 47.25
CA LEU A 1108 33.59 -2.68 46.57
C LEU A 1108 33.93 -1.94 45.27
N GLU A 1109 35.14 -1.39 45.14
CA GLU A 1109 35.59 -0.71 43.92
C GLU A 1109 35.48 -1.63 42.68
N TRP A 1110 35.79 -2.91 42.83
CA TRP A 1110 35.71 -3.90 41.74
C TRP A 1110 34.35 -3.96 41.06
N PHE A 1111 33.29 -3.88 41.86
CA PHE A 1111 31.90 -3.97 41.40
C PHE A 1111 31.36 -2.63 40.92
N SER A 1112 32.07 -1.53 41.22
CA SER A 1112 31.68 -0.20 40.74
C SER A 1112 32.09 0.06 39.28
N TRP A 1113 33.07 -0.68 38.74
CA TRP A 1113 33.46 -0.60 37.34
C TRP A 1113 32.71 -1.64 36.48
N PRO A 1114 32.10 -1.25 35.35
CA PRO A 1114 31.63 -2.21 34.36
C PRO A 1114 32.82 -2.99 33.79
N PRO A 1115 32.64 -4.29 33.46
CA PRO A 1115 33.75 -5.19 33.14
C PRO A 1115 34.63 -4.71 31.99
N GLU A 1116 34.06 -4.00 31.02
CA GLU A 1116 34.75 -3.46 29.83
C GLU A 1116 35.63 -2.23 30.10
N LEU A 1117 35.38 -1.47 31.17
CA LEU A 1117 36.07 -0.21 31.48
C LEU A 1117 37.02 -0.30 32.68
N ARG A 1118 37.28 -1.51 33.22
CA ARG A 1118 38.14 -1.68 34.39
C ARG A 1118 39.58 -1.21 34.09
N PRO A 1119 40.14 -0.26 34.85
CA PRO A 1119 41.50 0.23 34.60
C PRO A 1119 42.54 -0.80 35.05
N ALA A 1120 43.72 -0.77 34.42
CA ALA A 1120 44.82 -1.68 34.73
C ALA A 1120 45.24 -1.65 36.22
N GLU A 1121 45.19 -0.49 36.86
CA GLU A 1121 45.56 -0.31 38.29
C GLU A 1121 44.65 -1.12 39.23
N LEU A 1122 43.39 -1.33 38.88
CA LEU A 1122 42.41 -2.08 39.68
C LEU A 1122 42.76 -3.58 39.73
N PHE A 1123 43.30 -4.12 38.64
CA PHE A 1123 43.80 -5.49 38.60
C PHE A 1123 45.08 -5.66 39.45
N LEU A 1124 45.95 -4.65 39.49
CA LEU A 1124 47.12 -4.61 40.38
C LEU A 1124 46.70 -4.53 41.86
N GLN A 1125 45.68 -3.72 42.19
CA GLN A 1125 45.14 -3.63 43.56
C GLN A 1125 44.57 -4.97 44.02
N LYS A 1126 43.85 -5.69 43.15
CA LYS A 1126 43.36 -7.05 43.45
C LYS A 1126 44.49 -8.05 43.68
N HIS A 1127 45.60 -7.91 42.96
CA HIS A 1127 46.80 -8.71 43.24
C HIS A 1127 47.33 -8.47 44.66
N LEU A 1128 47.46 -7.21 45.09
CA LEU A 1128 47.94 -6.88 46.44
C LEU A 1128 46.99 -7.38 47.54
N LEU A 1129 45.67 -7.21 47.37
CA LEU A 1129 44.68 -7.73 48.31
C LEU A 1129 44.72 -9.27 48.39
N SER A 1130 44.96 -9.96 47.27
CA SER A 1130 45.08 -11.42 47.26
C SER A 1130 46.32 -11.96 47.99
N GLN A 1131 47.37 -11.14 48.18
CA GLN A 1131 48.57 -11.54 48.94
C GLN A 1131 48.40 -11.40 50.45
N GLN A 1132 47.51 -10.52 50.92
CA GLN A 1132 47.33 -10.21 52.35
C GLN A 1132 46.27 -11.09 53.05
N LEU A 1133 45.43 -11.78 52.29
CA LEU A 1133 44.38 -12.66 52.84
C LEU A 1133 44.97 -14.02 53.28
N THR A 1134 45.14 -14.21 54.59
CA THR A 1134 45.40 -15.52 55.19
C THR A 1134 44.15 -16.41 55.10
N VAL A 1135 44.36 -17.71 54.87
CA VAL A 1135 43.43 -18.76 54.38
C VAL A 1135 42.09 -18.95 55.13
N SER A 1136 41.76 -18.21 56.19
CA SER A 1136 40.61 -18.53 57.05
C SER A 1136 39.25 -17.90 56.70
N ASP A 1137 39.15 -16.86 55.86
CA ASP A 1137 37.85 -16.17 55.61
C ASP A 1137 37.41 -16.18 54.14
N LEU A 1138 37.23 -17.37 53.55
CA LEU A 1138 36.82 -17.54 52.14
C LEU A 1138 35.52 -18.35 52.02
N THR A 1139 34.38 -17.71 52.28
CA THR A 1139 33.08 -18.20 51.80
C THR A 1139 32.25 -17.04 51.27
N SER A 1140 32.42 -16.69 49.98
CA SER A 1140 31.36 -16.15 49.08
C SER A 1140 31.82 -15.36 47.83
N THR A 1141 33.03 -15.53 47.28
CA THR A 1141 33.32 -14.96 45.94
C THR A 1141 34.20 -15.86 45.07
N VAL A 1142 33.55 -16.52 44.10
CA VAL A 1142 34.12 -17.51 43.16
C VAL A 1142 35.31 -16.96 42.32
N GLU A 1143 35.48 -15.63 42.22
CA GLU A 1143 36.52 -15.01 41.39
C GLU A 1143 37.88 -14.77 42.08
N PHE A 1144 38.00 -14.88 43.40
CA PHE A 1144 39.28 -14.67 44.10
C PHE A 1144 40.25 -15.87 43.98
N ASN A 1145 39.81 -16.99 43.41
CA ASN A 1145 40.61 -18.21 43.21
C ASN A 1145 41.54 -18.18 41.98
N LYS A 1146 41.76 -17.02 41.34
CA LYS A 1146 42.77 -16.90 40.27
C LYS A 1146 44.16 -16.77 40.90
N LYS A 1147 45.11 -17.65 40.52
CA LYS A 1147 46.54 -17.55 40.88
C LYS A 1147 46.99 -16.09 40.76
N SER A 1148 47.62 -15.55 41.81
CA SER A 1148 48.01 -14.14 41.96
C SER A 1148 48.68 -13.53 40.71
N LEU A 1149 49.41 -14.35 39.95
CA LEU A 1149 50.09 -14.00 38.70
C LEU A 1149 49.14 -13.64 37.54
N LYS A 1150 47.92 -14.22 37.47
CA LYS A 1150 46.94 -13.89 36.41
C LYS A 1150 46.46 -12.45 36.48
N TRP A 1151 46.36 -11.87 37.67
CA TRP A 1151 45.92 -10.48 37.85
C TRP A 1151 46.94 -9.48 37.28
N ILE A 1152 48.23 -9.76 37.47
CA ILE A 1152 49.32 -8.94 36.91
C ILE A 1152 49.33 -9.04 35.38
N LEU A 1153 49.19 -10.23 34.81
CA LEU A 1153 49.15 -10.42 33.36
C LEU A 1153 47.96 -9.68 32.71
N GLN A 1154 46.80 -9.67 33.36
CA GLN A 1154 45.65 -8.89 32.89
C GLN A 1154 45.89 -7.37 33.00
N ALA A 1155 46.53 -6.90 34.07
CA ALA A 1155 46.92 -5.49 34.20
C ALA A 1155 47.87 -5.07 33.05
N ILE A 1156 48.87 -5.90 32.74
CA ILE A 1156 49.82 -5.68 31.63
C ILE A 1156 49.10 -5.67 30.28
N HIS A 1157 48.16 -6.59 30.04
CA HIS A 1157 47.40 -6.62 28.78
C HIS A 1157 46.55 -5.35 28.60
N MET A 1158 45.96 -4.83 29.68
CA MET A 1158 45.13 -3.62 29.64
C MET A 1158 45.95 -2.33 29.51
N ASN A 1159 47.16 -2.30 30.07
CA ASN A 1159 48.08 -1.17 29.88
C ASN A 1159 49.55 -1.63 29.85
N PRO A 1160 50.06 -2.06 28.68
CA PRO A 1160 51.41 -2.61 28.55
C PRO A 1160 52.51 -1.54 28.72
N SER A 1161 52.15 -0.26 28.65
CA SER A 1161 53.11 0.85 28.75
C SER A 1161 53.60 1.13 30.18
N CYS A 1162 52.91 0.61 31.21
CA CYS A 1162 53.24 0.91 32.60
C CYS A 1162 54.36 -0.01 33.13
N PHE A 1163 55.56 0.54 33.26
CA PHE A 1163 56.75 -0.18 33.75
C PHE A 1163 56.59 -0.80 35.15
N ARG A 1164 55.70 -0.25 35.99
CA ARG A 1164 55.44 -0.74 37.36
C ARG A 1164 54.90 -2.17 37.35
N TYR A 1165 54.05 -2.53 36.41
CA TYR A 1165 53.44 -3.87 36.35
C TYR A 1165 54.45 -4.93 35.91
N TRP A 1166 55.33 -4.58 34.97
CA TRP A 1166 56.43 -5.43 34.51
C TRP A 1166 57.45 -5.71 35.62
N LYS A 1167 57.82 -4.70 36.42
CA LYS A 1167 58.68 -4.89 37.61
C LYS A 1167 58.11 -5.86 38.65
N VAL A 1168 56.78 -5.90 38.80
CA VAL A 1168 56.13 -6.86 39.72
C VAL A 1168 56.17 -8.27 39.12
N LEU A 1169 56.00 -8.41 37.80
CA LEU A 1169 56.15 -9.69 37.09
C LEU A 1169 57.59 -10.24 37.18
N GLU A 1170 58.61 -9.37 37.07
CA GLU A 1170 60.03 -9.72 37.23
C GLU A 1170 60.36 -10.30 38.61
N ARG A 1171 59.60 -9.98 39.66
CA ARG A 1171 59.79 -10.57 41.00
C ARG A 1171 59.20 -11.98 41.15
N PHE A 1172 58.42 -12.44 40.17
CA PHE A 1172 57.83 -13.78 40.13
C PHE A 1172 58.57 -14.75 39.19
N MET A 1173 59.42 -14.22 38.30
CA MET A 1173 60.41 -15.00 37.54
C MET A 1173 61.69 -15.11 38.36
#